data_AF-A0A3M1VL09-F1
#
_entry.id   AF-A0A3M1VL09-F1
#
_cell.length_a   1.000
_cell.length_b   1.000
_cell.length_c   1.000
_cell.angle_alpha   90.00
_cell.angle_beta   90.00
_cell.angle_gamma   90.00
#
_symmetry.space_group_name_H-M   'P 1'
#
loop_
_entity.id
_entity.type
_entity.pdbx_description
1 polymer ?
#
loop_
_entity_poly.entity_id
_entity_poly.type
_entity_poly.pdbx_seq_one_letter_code
_entity_poly.pdbx_strand_id
1 'polypeptide(L)'
;MAFVAESPLRQRRSASLRRNILQSPKLRRRSTDNRKSAALPPALGRTRRCVPGSKETLVKPLECIERSCFPASQRNSLHQARSGRTQVRRRAGADSTSIAHTRNGRPKEPLHRSVLLLLVLAASQAMADGGRVTRIPGPLHAGPPAQRSGDETGRVRLVLLQPQAPNPEDPTSQTVPPAPAAGQGEAAATTEPSESGEEESSLPVLPETEVVAEQFPREPLSGETVLSATATPTGRGALGSSVTVITEEDIRRNGYQTLTDALRGVPGLDLVQRGGQGKFTSVFLRGANSEHTKVLLDGIPLNDPSTPGRQFDFSNILLDDVERIEIVRGPQSTLYGSDAIGGVINITTRRGSGPPAAYTRVLGGSFDTYHQIAGVSGGTETVYYSFSGAYFDTNGFSAVSPRFGGVERDGFQSGSIAGRFGWTPNEAWDFDVVLRYIDSETEIDGFLADNLLVNQSEEFFLRTQGRYTMLGGRLRHLAAFNFANYNRDAPGGFQQFFDGETRQFQWRTDWTVWDTEASQNALSIAAEYWQEMARIDNFGGPIDAGQFSRTIWFEDRLALSDTLHVTAGFRHDDYNRAGTANTWRVTSRWWALADTALHGSIGTAFRAPAIAQLFGFGANPALRPERSRGWEVGVERHFFDGRLVADVTYFRNDFHDLIINGPPPTYTFMNIGRARASGIELTTDWRLTDATSLGFSYTHTDTLNAVDRTQLLLRPRHKIGAVLRHAIADGRGMLVARLRWVGRRFDFGPVELGSYTVVDASFTWDVTPWMRVFARVDNVFDERYEEAFGFSTAPLSAYGGAEIRLGGHRRQAVQTSGGYGSGSR
;
A
#
# COMPACT_ATOMS: atom_id res chain seq x y z
N MET A 1 30.20 5.44 33.94
CA MET A 1 31.10 5.07 35.07
C MET A 1 31.39 3.58 34.97
N ALA A 2 32.61 3.16 35.27
CA ALA A 2 33.02 1.75 35.30
C ALA A 2 33.52 1.38 36.69
N PHE A 3 33.21 0.17 37.15
CA PHE A 3 33.87 -0.46 38.31
C PHE A 3 33.93 -1.98 38.13
N VAL A 4 34.97 -2.58 38.71
CA VAL A 4 35.41 -3.98 38.54
C VAL A 4 35.80 -4.54 39.92
N ALA A 5 35.87 -5.88 40.03
CA ALA A 5 36.37 -6.69 41.17
C ALA A 5 35.35 -6.91 42.32
N GLU A 6 35.33 -8.03 43.07
CA GLU A 6 36.18 -9.25 43.06
C GLU A 6 35.45 -10.47 43.68
N SER A 7 36.12 -11.63 43.92
CA SER A 7 35.47 -12.88 44.41
C SER A 7 36.45 -13.92 44.98
N PRO A 8 36.04 -14.75 45.98
CA PRO A 8 36.30 -16.19 45.86
C PRO A 8 35.26 -17.17 46.50
N LEU A 9 34.80 -18.12 45.67
CA LEU A 9 34.79 -19.58 45.91
C LEU A 9 34.22 -20.22 47.21
N ARG A 10 33.31 -21.20 47.03
CA ARG A 10 33.51 -22.58 47.56
C ARG A 10 32.78 -23.66 46.73
N GLN A 11 33.28 -24.90 46.80
CA GLN A 11 33.04 -26.00 45.83
C GLN A 11 32.05 -27.08 46.34
N ARG A 12 31.45 -27.86 45.41
CA ARG A 12 31.78 -29.31 45.22
C ARG A 12 31.01 -30.05 44.08
N ARG A 13 31.78 -30.82 43.29
CA ARG A 13 31.46 -32.11 42.59
C ARG A 13 30.47 -32.09 41.40
N SER A 14 30.84 -32.28 40.13
CA SER A 14 31.48 -33.44 39.39
C SER A 14 30.45 -34.51 38.94
N ALA A 15 30.39 -35.03 37.70
CA ALA A 15 31.21 -34.94 36.48
C ALA A 15 30.30 -35.23 35.21
N SER A 16 30.73 -35.45 33.95
CA SER A 16 32.04 -35.76 33.36
C SER A 16 32.28 -35.16 31.95
N LEU A 17 32.69 -35.95 30.94
CA LEU A 17 33.73 -35.57 29.95
C LEU A 17 33.84 -36.47 28.68
N ARG A 18 34.06 -35.83 27.51
CA ARG A 18 34.99 -36.13 26.36
C ARG A 18 34.77 -37.18 25.23
N ARG A 19 34.87 -36.62 23.99
CA ARG A 19 35.76 -36.92 22.81
C ARG A 19 35.84 -38.31 22.15
N ASN A 20 35.90 -38.31 20.80
CA ASN A 20 37.08 -38.80 20.04
C ASN A 20 37.19 -38.24 18.60
N ILE A 21 38.40 -38.30 18.01
CA ILE A 21 38.78 -37.84 16.65
C ILE A 21 39.77 -38.85 16.05
N LEU A 22 39.76 -39.05 14.71
CA LEU A 22 40.85 -39.44 13.79
C LEU A 22 40.52 -40.67 12.90
N GLN A 23 40.55 -40.51 11.57
CA GLN A 23 41.71 -40.82 10.71
C GLN A 23 41.39 -40.58 9.21
N SER A 24 42.43 -40.38 8.39
CA SER A 24 42.39 -40.30 6.92
C SER A 24 43.31 -41.36 6.31
N PRO A 25 43.22 -41.64 4.99
CA PRO A 25 44.44 -41.57 4.18
C PRO A 25 44.27 -40.97 2.77
N LYS A 26 45.39 -40.88 2.02
CA LYS A 26 45.62 -39.99 0.86
C LYS A 26 45.66 -40.69 -0.52
N LEU A 27 45.20 -39.94 -1.53
CA LEU A 27 45.76 -39.74 -2.90
C LEU A 27 45.94 -40.90 -3.91
N ARG A 28 45.43 -40.69 -5.14
CA ARG A 28 46.24 -40.64 -6.40
C ARG A 28 45.51 -39.91 -7.55
N ARG A 29 46.29 -39.35 -8.50
CA ARG A 29 45.85 -38.61 -9.71
C ARG A 29 45.78 -39.50 -10.96
N ARG A 30 44.91 -39.19 -11.92
CA ARG A 30 45.24 -38.93 -13.36
C ARG A 30 44.01 -38.52 -14.19
N SER A 31 44.25 -37.81 -15.28
CA SER A 31 43.29 -37.47 -16.35
C SER A 31 43.58 -38.28 -17.62
N THR A 32 42.57 -38.49 -18.48
CA THR A 32 42.60 -38.39 -19.98
C THR A 32 41.30 -38.93 -20.63
N ASP A 33 40.58 -38.06 -21.33
CA ASP A 33 40.16 -38.12 -22.74
C ASP A 33 39.26 -39.24 -23.38
N ASN A 34 38.38 -38.74 -24.29
CA ASN A 34 37.87 -39.31 -25.57
C ASN A 34 36.62 -40.23 -25.75
N ARG A 35 36.13 -40.25 -27.02
CA ARG A 35 34.77 -40.63 -27.53
C ARG A 35 34.70 -41.87 -28.47
N LYS A 36 33.45 -42.29 -28.83
CA LYS A 36 32.94 -43.15 -29.96
C LYS A 36 32.59 -44.61 -29.55
N SER A 37 31.70 -45.41 -30.19
CA SER A 37 31.13 -45.48 -31.58
C SER A 37 29.91 -46.43 -31.78
N ALA A 38 29.01 -46.12 -32.75
CA ALA A 38 28.26 -47.00 -33.73
C ALA A 38 27.31 -48.16 -33.25
N ALA A 39 26.43 -48.83 -34.05
CA ALA A 39 26.16 -48.93 -35.52
C ALA A 39 24.75 -49.52 -35.92
N LEU A 40 24.19 -49.11 -37.10
CA LEU A 40 23.40 -49.82 -38.19
C LEU A 40 22.31 -50.93 -37.91
N PRO A 41 21.44 -51.35 -38.88
CA PRO A 41 20.68 -50.71 -40.02
C PRO A 41 19.18 -51.22 -40.07
N PRO A 42 18.50 -51.76 -41.14
CA PRO A 42 18.37 -51.44 -42.59
C PRO A 42 16.92 -51.40 -43.24
N ALA A 43 16.80 -50.83 -44.46
CA ALA A 43 16.08 -51.29 -45.68
C ALA A 43 14.51 -51.29 -45.95
N LEU A 44 14.17 -50.66 -47.11
CA LEU A 44 13.14 -50.99 -48.16
C LEU A 44 11.61 -50.95 -47.82
N GLY A 45 10.67 -50.52 -48.70
CA GLY A 45 10.74 -49.82 -50.00
C GLY A 45 9.41 -49.84 -50.82
N ARG A 46 9.18 -48.81 -51.68
CA ARG A 46 8.20 -48.68 -52.81
C ARG A 46 6.66 -48.65 -52.56
N THR A 47 6.00 -47.64 -53.14
CA THR A 47 4.64 -47.72 -53.73
C THR A 47 4.52 -46.87 -55.00
N ARG A 48 3.51 -47.14 -55.86
CA ARG A 48 3.20 -46.43 -57.12
C ARG A 48 1.78 -45.81 -57.09
N ARG A 49 1.54 -44.86 -58.00
CA ARG A 49 0.29 -44.11 -58.29
C ARG A 49 -1.01 -44.95 -58.31
N CYS A 50 -2.15 -44.32 -57.94
CA CYS A 50 -3.19 -43.89 -58.90
C CYS A 50 -4.33 -43.06 -58.24
N VAL A 51 -5.12 -42.36 -59.09
CA VAL A 51 -6.26 -41.44 -58.86
C VAL A 51 -7.30 -41.84 -59.94
N PRO A 52 -8.66 -41.84 -59.77
CA PRO A 52 -9.49 -40.66 -59.43
C PRO A 52 -10.88 -40.86 -58.74
N GLY A 53 -11.59 -39.75 -58.46
CA GLY A 53 -12.99 -39.59 -58.91
C GLY A 53 -14.10 -39.16 -57.92
N SER A 54 -14.65 -37.94 -58.11
CA SER A 54 -16.07 -37.51 -57.88
C SER A 54 -16.70 -37.59 -56.46
N LYS A 55 -17.66 -36.73 -56.04
CA LYS A 55 -18.38 -35.58 -56.64
C LYS A 55 -19.05 -34.72 -55.53
N GLU A 56 -19.30 -33.42 -55.79
CA GLU A 56 -20.47 -32.56 -55.43
C GLU A 56 -21.11 -32.63 -54.00
N THR A 57 -21.57 -31.55 -53.33
CA THR A 57 -21.85 -30.15 -53.72
C THR A 57 -21.99 -29.23 -52.47
N LEU A 58 -21.44 -28.01 -52.56
CA LEU A 58 -22.03 -26.65 -52.33
C LEU A 58 -23.09 -26.39 -51.21
N VAL A 59 -23.19 -25.19 -50.58
CA VAL A 59 -22.30 -24.00 -50.42
C VAL A 59 -22.84 -23.06 -49.28
N LYS A 60 -22.04 -22.08 -48.82
CA LYS A 60 -22.35 -21.02 -47.82
C LYS A 60 -23.08 -19.79 -48.46
N PRO A 61 -22.85 -18.51 -48.03
CA PRO A 61 -23.27 -17.75 -46.82
C PRO A 61 -24.11 -16.47 -47.18
N LEU A 62 -24.45 -15.59 -46.21
CA LEU A 62 -24.08 -14.13 -46.19
C LEU A 62 -24.89 -13.23 -45.22
N GLU A 63 -24.30 -12.04 -45.02
CA GLU A 63 -24.47 -10.95 -44.06
C GLU A 63 -25.65 -9.97 -44.29
N CYS A 64 -25.59 -8.84 -43.56
CA CYS A 64 -26.28 -7.55 -43.70
C CYS A 64 -27.67 -7.43 -43.05
N ILE A 65 -28.17 -6.27 -42.59
CA ILE A 65 -27.70 -5.00 -42.00
C ILE A 65 -28.96 -4.09 -42.00
N GLU A 66 -29.02 -3.08 -41.11
CA GLU A 66 -29.96 -1.93 -41.10
C GLU A 66 -31.39 -2.02 -40.45
N ARG A 67 -31.50 -1.30 -39.32
CA ARG A 67 -32.35 -0.11 -39.06
C ARG A 67 -33.90 -0.15 -39.06
N SER A 68 -34.42 0.26 -37.88
CA SER A 68 -35.52 1.22 -37.65
C SER A 68 -36.99 0.78 -37.82
N CYS A 69 -37.75 0.80 -36.70
CA CYS A 69 -38.89 1.70 -36.44
C CYS A 69 -39.93 1.13 -35.44
N PHE A 70 -40.40 2.00 -34.53
CA PHE A 70 -41.64 1.85 -33.74
C PHE A 70 -42.87 2.08 -34.66
N PRO A 71 -44.08 1.55 -34.36
CA PRO A 71 -44.98 2.23 -33.41
C PRO A 71 -45.89 1.30 -32.55
N ALA A 72 -46.86 1.90 -31.86
CA ALA A 72 -47.50 1.42 -30.64
C ALA A 72 -48.90 0.75 -30.79
N SER A 73 -49.40 0.25 -29.64
CA SER A 73 -50.80 -0.12 -29.31
C SER A 73 -51.31 -1.47 -29.85
N GLN A 74 -51.97 -2.34 -29.06
CA GLN A 74 -53.24 -2.09 -28.36
C GLN A 74 -53.38 -2.78 -26.99
N ARG A 75 -54.34 -2.28 -26.20
CA ARG A 75 -54.93 -2.98 -25.04
C ARG A 75 -55.99 -3.97 -25.54
N ASN A 76 -56.16 -5.12 -24.86
CA ASN A 76 -57.46 -5.40 -24.24
C ASN A 76 -57.40 -6.47 -23.15
N SER A 77 -58.28 -6.28 -22.16
CA SER A 77 -58.53 -7.12 -20.99
C SER A 77 -59.59 -8.19 -21.27
N LEU A 78 -59.59 -9.30 -20.51
CA LEU A 78 -60.84 -9.84 -19.92
C LEU A 78 -60.60 -10.86 -18.78
N HIS A 79 -61.60 -10.98 -17.91
CA HIS A 79 -61.62 -11.77 -16.66
C HIS A 79 -62.08 -13.23 -16.84
N GLN A 80 -61.65 -14.11 -15.91
CA GLN A 80 -62.48 -14.94 -14.99
C GLN A 80 -61.53 -15.81 -14.13
N ALA A 81 -61.54 -15.93 -12.80
CA ALA A 81 -62.57 -15.95 -11.74
C ALA A 81 -63.16 -17.34 -11.41
N ARG A 82 -62.56 -18.03 -10.41
CA ARG A 82 -63.12 -19.04 -9.46
C ARG A 82 -61.97 -19.49 -8.54
N SER A 83 -61.89 -19.21 -7.24
CA SER A 83 -62.78 -19.41 -6.07
C SER A 83 -62.80 -20.85 -5.52
N GLY A 84 -62.19 -21.05 -4.35
CA GLY A 84 -62.25 -22.29 -3.58
C GLY A 84 -61.67 -22.14 -2.16
N ARG A 85 -62.50 -21.82 -1.17
CA ARG A 85 -62.16 -21.80 0.28
C ARG A 85 -62.75 -23.05 0.95
N THR A 86 -62.02 -23.70 1.87
CA THR A 86 -62.60 -24.09 3.18
C THR A 86 -61.56 -24.41 4.29
N GLN A 87 -61.77 -23.81 5.46
CA GLN A 87 -61.59 -24.25 6.86
C GLN A 87 -60.56 -25.35 7.22
N VAL A 88 -59.58 -25.11 8.13
CA VAL A 88 -59.65 -24.92 9.61
C VAL A 88 -59.93 -26.21 10.43
N ARG A 89 -58.95 -26.60 11.27
CA ARG A 89 -59.18 -27.26 12.58
C ARG A 89 -58.02 -27.04 13.57
N ARG A 90 -58.36 -26.90 14.87
CA ARG A 90 -57.45 -26.78 16.03
C ARG A 90 -57.48 -28.06 16.89
N ARG A 91 -56.36 -28.36 17.58
CA ARG A 91 -56.19 -28.92 18.96
C ARG A 91 -54.71 -29.43 19.05
N ALA A 92 -53.87 -29.11 20.05
CA ALA A 92 -53.92 -29.29 21.52
C ALA A 92 -54.03 -30.78 21.93
N GLY A 93 -53.15 -31.37 22.76
CA GLY A 93 -51.91 -30.91 23.42
C GLY A 93 -51.42 -31.97 24.46
N ALA A 94 -50.47 -31.59 25.33
CA ALA A 94 -50.08 -32.21 26.62
C ALA A 94 -48.97 -33.32 26.69
N ASP A 95 -48.26 -33.25 27.84
CA ASP A 95 -47.45 -34.23 28.61
C ASP A 95 -46.11 -34.78 28.01
N SER A 96 -44.93 -34.50 28.59
CA SER A 96 -44.28 -34.95 29.86
C SER A 96 -43.77 -36.41 29.78
N THR A 97 -42.52 -36.81 30.11
CA THR A 97 -41.74 -36.59 31.35
C THR A 97 -40.26 -37.06 31.26
N SER A 98 -39.37 -36.44 32.05
CA SER A 98 -38.32 -37.04 32.92
C SER A 98 -37.21 -38.05 32.44
N ILE A 99 -35.95 -37.57 32.46
CA ILE A 99 -34.72 -38.12 33.14
C ILE A 99 -34.25 -39.58 32.90
N ALA A 100 -33.00 -39.73 32.42
CA ALA A 100 -31.99 -40.68 32.96
C ALA A 100 -30.53 -40.29 32.56
N HIS A 101 -29.57 -40.49 33.45
CA HIS A 101 -28.11 -40.24 33.26
C HIS A 101 -27.33 -41.54 32.97
N THR A 102 -26.26 -41.46 32.15
CA THR A 102 -24.88 -41.98 32.41
C THR A 102 -23.97 -41.59 31.23
N ARG A 103 -22.92 -40.74 31.33
CA ARG A 103 -21.59 -40.80 31.98
C ARG A 103 -20.45 -41.49 31.17
N ASN A 104 -19.36 -40.73 31.01
CA ASN A 104 -17.94 -41.08 30.76
C ASN A 104 -17.42 -41.37 29.33
N GLY A 105 -16.29 -40.74 28.96
CA GLY A 105 -15.30 -41.32 28.04
C GLY A 105 -14.65 -40.43 26.95
N ARG A 106 -13.85 -39.41 27.30
CA ARG A 106 -12.79 -38.85 26.40
C ARG A 106 -11.46 -39.66 26.58
N PRO A 107 -10.37 -39.39 25.84
CA PRO A 107 -10.18 -39.51 24.39
C PRO A 107 -8.87 -40.28 24.03
N LYS A 108 -8.61 -40.62 22.75
CA LYS A 108 -7.25 -40.92 22.26
C LYS A 108 -7.06 -40.63 20.76
N GLU A 109 -6.05 -39.83 20.46
CA GLU A 109 -5.29 -39.82 19.20
C GLU A 109 -4.00 -40.68 19.36
N PRO A 110 -3.02 -40.66 18.43
CA PRO A 110 -3.09 -41.26 17.09
C PRO A 110 -1.95 -42.28 16.89
N LEU A 111 -1.86 -42.95 15.73
CA LEU A 111 -0.68 -43.77 15.39
C LEU A 111 -0.44 -43.88 13.88
N HIS A 112 0.71 -43.36 13.42
CA HIS A 112 1.29 -43.62 12.10
C HIS A 112 1.75 -45.07 11.95
N ARG A 113 1.69 -45.64 10.73
CA ARG A 113 2.70 -46.57 10.21
C ARG A 113 2.60 -46.78 8.69
N SER A 114 3.75 -46.78 8.02
CA SER A 114 3.93 -47.08 6.59
C SER A 114 4.42 -48.52 6.39
N VAL A 115 3.94 -49.25 5.37
CA VAL A 115 4.61 -50.43 4.76
C VAL A 115 4.21 -50.50 3.25
N LEU A 116 5.05 -51.18 2.46
CA LEU A 116 5.16 -51.16 0.99
C LEU A 116 4.76 -52.52 0.34
N LEU A 117 4.41 -52.49 -0.96
CA LEU A 117 4.88 -53.40 -2.04
C LEU A 117 3.92 -54.45 -2.71
N LEU A 118 3.45 -54.11 -3.94
CA LEU A 118 3.21 -54.98 -5.14
C LEU A 118 2.13 -56.12 -5.08
N LEU A 119 1.73 -56.89 -6.13
CA LEU A 119 2.05 -57.03 -7.59
C LEU A 119 0.83 -57.67 -8.36
N VAL A 120 1.04 -58.07 -9.63
CA VAL A 120 0.31 -59.08 -10.48
C VAL A 120 -0.87 -58.63 -11.38
N LEU A 121 -0.49 -58.04 -12.53
CA LEU A 121 -0.64 -58.55 -13.93
C LEU A 121 -1.95 -58.54 -14.77
N ALA A 122 -1.69 -58.30 -16.07
CA ALA A 122 -2.40 -58.71 -17.31
C ALA A 122 -3.58 -57.84 -17.82
N ALA A 123 -3.66 -57.43 -19.10
CA ALA A 123 -2.72 -57.56 -20.23
C ALA A 123 -2.97 -56.55 -21.38
N SER A 124 -1.91 -56.24 -22.17
CA SER A 124 -1.85 -55.95 -23.64
C SER A 124 -2.84 -54.97 -24.33
N GLN A 125 -2.52 -54.13 -25.32
CA GLN A 125 -1.35 -53.76 -26.16
C GLN A 125 -1.81 -52.58 -27.09
N ALA A 126 -1.05 -51.78 -27.87
CA ALA A 126 0.38 -51.49 -28.09
C ALA A 126 0.48 -50.08 -28.77
N MET A 127 1.46 -49.21 -28.45
CA MET A 127 2.73 -48.90 -29.19
C MET A 127 2.61 -48.38 -30.64
N ALA A 128 3.42 -47.42 -31.15
CA ALA A 128 4.34 -46.40 -30.57
C ALA A 128 4.90 -45.46 -31.69
N ASP A 129 5.42 -44.27 -31.30
CA ASP A 129 6.53 -43.44 -31.87
C ASP A 129 6.72 -43.19 -33.40
N GLY A 130 7.43 -42.17 -33.90
CA GLY A 130 8.14 -41.01 -33.30
C GLY A 130 9.32 -40.50 -34.20
N GLY A 131 9.71 -39.21 -34.12
CA GLY A 131 11.12 -38.78 -34.38
C GLY A 131 11.60 -38.17 -35.75
N ARG A 132 11.50 -36.83 -35.89
CA ARG A 132 12.55 -35.81 -36.23
C ARG A 132 13.86 -36.10 -37.04
N VAL A 133 14.23 -35.12 -37.93
CA VAL A 133 15.59 -34.44 -38.11
C VAL A 133 16.75 -35.17 -38.88
N THR A 134 17.69 -34.60 -39.69
CA THR A 134 17.88 -33.34 -40.52
C THR A 134 19.14 -33.37 -41.47
N ARG A 135 19.06 -32.72 -42.67
CA ARG A 135 20.05 -31.77 -43.33
C ARG A 135 21.45 -32.20 -43.88
N ILE A 136 21.93 -31.43 -44.89
CA ILE A 136 23.32 -30.98 -45.30
C ILE A 136 23.75 -31.43 -46.73
N PRO A 137 24.50 -30.66 -47.59
CA PRO A 137 25.22 -29.36 -47.43
C PRO A 137 24.88 -28.20 -48.43
N GLY A 138 25.53 -27.02 -48.27
CA GLY A 138 25.53 -25.84 -49.17
C GLY A 138 26.71 -25.80 -50.18
N PRO A 139 27.25 -24.63 -50.66
CA PRO A 139 27.26 -23.28 -50.07
C PRO A 139 27.10 -22.06 -51.06
N LEU A 140 27.48 -20.84 -50.61
CA LEU A 140 27.94 -19.61 -51.35
C LEU A 140 27.00 -18.40 -51.65
N HIS A 141 27.69 -17.25 -51.79
CA HIS A 141 27.33 -15.82 -51.57
C HIS A 141 26.59 -15.03 -52.69
N ALA A 142 25.90 -13.96 -52.23
CA ALA A 142 25.86 -12.55 -52.73
C ALA A 142 25.38 -12.15 -54.16
N GLY A 143 24.64 -11.02 -54.24
CA GLY A 143 24.53 -10.18 -55.46
C GLY A 143 23.17 -9.47 -55.71
N PRO A 144 23.12 -8.19 -56.15
CA PRO A 144 21.89 -7.41 -56.47
C PRO A 144 21.61 -7.40 -58.02
N PRO A 145 20.84 -6.48 -58.69
CA PRO A 145 20.12 -5.24 -58.29
C PRO A 145 18.76 -4.95 -59.04
N ALA A 146 18.29 -3.67 -58.95
CA ALA A 146 17.66 -2.83 -60.01
C ALA A 146 16.13 -2.50 -60.04
N GLN A 147 15.83 -1.27 -59.58
CA GLN A 147 15.01 -0.17 -60.16
C GLN A 147 13.86 -0.40 -61.19
N ARG A 148 12.72 0.28 -60.92
CA ARG A 148 11.88 1.18 -61.78
C ARG A 148 10.66 1.65 -60.95
N SER A 149 9.97 2.79 -61.09
CA SER A 149 10.14 4.15 -61.67
C SER A 149 8.71 4.77 -61.81
N GLY A 150 8.51 6.07 -61.50
CA GLY A 150 7.23 6.83 -61.66
C GLY A 150 6.59 7.19 -60.30
N ASP A 151 6.66 8.45 -59.83
CA ASP A 151 5.82 9.64 -60.16
C ASP A 151 4.35 9.46 -59.71
N GLU A 152 3.76 10.29 -58.83
CA GLU A 152 3.62 11.75 -58.96
C GLU A 152 3.60 12.57 -57.63
N THR A 153 3.69 13.89 -57.82
CA THR A 153 3.91 15.04 -56.94
C THR A 153 2.94 15.34 -55.77
N GLY A 154 3.49 15.95 -54.69
CA GLY A 154 2.73 16.73 -53.69
C GLY A 154 3.62 17.44 -52.65
N ARG A 155 3.90 18.75 -52.83
CA ARG A 155 4.90 19.51 -52.03
C ARG A 155 4.36 20.06 -50.69
N VAL A 156 5.15 19.94 -49.62
CA VAL A 156 5.41 21.03 -48.63
C VAL A 156 6.89 20.96 -48.19
N ARG A 157 7.53 22.12 -47.92
CA ARG A 157 8.95 22.26 -47.59
C ARG A 157 9.32 21.73 -46.19
N LEU A 158 10.51 21.14 -46.08
CA LEU A 158 11.25 20.98 -44.82
C LEU A 158 12.73 21.30 -45.12
N VAL A 159 13.37 22.14 -44.30
CA VAL A 159 14.77 22.56 -44.50
C VAL A 159 15.69 21.66 -43.65
N LEU A 160 16.76 21.18 -44.29
CA LEU A 160 17.79 20.33 -43.72
C LEU A 160 18.66 21.05 -42.68
N LEU A 161 19.21 20.30 -41.73
CA LEU A 161 20.66 19.98 -41.75
C LEU A 161 20.96 18.73 -40.90
N GLN A 162 21.98 17.97 -41.32
CA GLN A 162 22.39 16.69 -40.73
C GLN A 162 23.52 16.84 -39.70
N PRO A 163 23.76 15.82 -38.85
CA PRO A 163 24.77 15.86 -37.79
C PRO A 163 26.16 15.40 -38.24
N GLN A 164 27.20 15.82 -37.50
CA GLN A 164 28.49 15.13 -37.44
C GLN A 164 29.02 15.09 -36.00
N ALA A 165 29.63 13.98 -35.62
CA ALA A 165 30.59 13.86 -34.52
C ALA A 165 32.02 13.93 -35.11
N PRO A 166 33.06 14.25 -34.34
CA PRO A 166 33.80 13.18 -33.63
C PRO A 166 34.42 13.63 -32.27
N ASN A 167 35.42 12.90 -31.78
CA ASN A 167 36.17 13.05 -30.51
C ASN A 167 37.62 12.50 -30.76
N PRO A 168 38.62 12.57 -29.85
CA PRO A 168 38.62 12.99 -28.43
C PRO A 168 39.85 13.87 -28.02
N GLU A 169 40.22 13.83 -26.73
CA GLU A 169 41.53 14.11 -26.07
C GLU A 169 41.71 15.39 -25.21
N ASP A 170 42.57 15.22 -24.20
CA ASP A 170 42.76 15.98 -22.94
C ASP A 170 43.94 16.98 -23.03
N PRO A 171 44.12 17.98 -22.14
CA PRO A 171 45.03 17.75 -21.00
C PRO A 171 44.83 18.60 -19.69
N THR A 172 45.01 17.92 -18.55
CA THR A 172 45.78 18.33 -17.33
C THR A 172 45.51 19.65 -16.55
N SER A 173 45.18 19.47 -15.26
CA SER A 173 45.63 20.21 -14.03
C SER A 173 46.02 21.70 -14.03
N GLN A 174 45.51 22.46 -13.03
CA GLN A 174 46.38 23.25 -12.11
C GLN A 174 45.68 23.74 -10.83
N THR A 175 46.48 24.31 -9.91
CA THR A 175 46.23 24.47 -8.45
C THR A 175 45.84 25.90 -8.00
N VAL A 176 45.32 25.98 -6.77
CA VAL A 176 44.96 27.21 -6.00
C VAL A 176 46.16 28.13 -5.73
N PRO A 177 45.96 29.46 -5.72
CA PRO A 177 46.47 30.33 -4.64
C PRO A 177 45.43 31.32 -4.06
N PRO A 178 45.71 32.01 -2.93
CA PRO A 178 44.69 32.58 -2.03
C PRO A 178 44.50 34.12 -2.08
N ALA A 179 43.62 34.62 -1.21
CA ALA A 179 43.22 36.03 -1.05
C ALA A 179 44.30 36.98 -0.49
N PRO A 180 44.20 38.30 -0.76
CA PRO A 180 44.94 39.36 -0.06
C PRO A 180 44.09 40.11 0.98
N ALA A 181 44.77 40.86 1.87
CA ALA A 181 44.20 41.57 3.00
C ALA A 181 44.25 43.11 2.87
N ALA A 182 43.52 43.78 3.78
CA ALA A 182 43.65 45.14 4.34
C ALA A 182 44.47 46.24 3.60
N GLY A 183 43.87 47.44 3.50
CA GLY A 183 44.54 48.71 3.18
C GLY A 183 43.79 49.90 3.78
N GLN A 184 44.51 50.90 4.29
CA GLN A 184 44.01 52.04 5.07
C GLN A 184 43.75 53.29 4.20
N GLY A 185 43.04 54.31 4.71
CA GLY A 185 42.89 55.61 4.05
C GLY A 185 42.05 56.66 4.80
N GLU A 186 42.74 57.61 5.45
CA GLU A 186 42.28 58.89 6.04
C GLU A 186 41.77 59.91 4.97
N ALA A 187 41.15 61.08 5.23
CA ALA A 187 40.49 61.71 6.39
C ALA A 187 39.81 63.04 5.93
N ALA A 188 38.96 63.67 6.77
CA ALA A 188 38.72 65.13 6.79
C ALA A 188 38.01 65.60 8.09
N ALA A 189 38.47 66.69 8.71
CA ALA A 189 37.83 67.40 9.85
C ALA A 189 36.73 68.38 9.36
N THR A 190 35.91 69.08 10.14
CA THR A 190 36.00 69.78 11.47
C THR A 190 34.52 70.05 11.91
N THR A 191 34.05 70.32 13.14
CA THR A 191 34.42 71.27 14.22
C THR A 191 33.56 70.98 15.47
N GLU A 192 34.05 71.29 16.69
CA GLU A 192 33.29 71.30 17.98
C GLU A 192 32.62 72.69 18.24
N PRO A 193 32.07 73.05 19.44
CA PRO A 193 31.72 72.29 20.66
C PRO A 193 30.34 72.63 21.30
N SER A 194 29.86 71.81 22.25
CA SER A 194 29.13 72.28 23.47
C SER A 194 28.93 71.15 24.50
N GLU A 195 28.80 71.54 25.78
CA GLU A 195 28.75 70.67 26.97
C GLU A 195 27.34 70.09 27.27
N SER A 196 27.31 69.24 28.31
CA SER A 196 26.17 68.84 29.17
C SER A 196 25.37 67.57 28.81
N GLY A 197 25.00 66.82 29.86
CA GLY A 197 24.04 65.72 29.83
C GLY A 197 24.63 64.33 30.13
N GLU A 198 24.73 63.97 31.42
CA GLU A 198 24.72 62.55 31.80
C GLU A 198 23.28 62.03 31.64
N GLU A 199 23.02 61.25 30.59
CA GLU A 199 21.87 60.34 30.54
C GLU A 199 22.37 58.91 30.44
N GLU A 200 21.99 58.07 31.41
CA GLU A 200 22.19 56.63 31.33
C GLU A 200 21.38 56.07 30.16
N SER A 201 22.09 55.79 29.05
CA SER A 201 21.57 55.04 27.91
C SER A 201 21.20 53.61 28.34
N SER A 202 20.05 53.45 28.97
CA SER A 202 19.38 52.17 29.11
C SER A 202 19.12 51.60 27.72
N LEU A 203 19.94 50.61 27.33
CA LEU A 203 19.70 49.85 26.12
C LEU A 203 18.28 49.28 26.18
N PRO A 204 17.48 49.36 25.10
CA PRO A 204 16.16 48.76 25.10
C PRO A 204 16.32 47.26 25.35
N VAL A 205 15.89 46.82 26.53
CA VAL A 205 15.77 45.40 26.85
C VAL A 205 14.72 44.85 25.91
N LEU A 206 15.17 44.20 24.83
CA LEU A 206 14.30 43.41 23.98
C LEU A 206 13.56 42.43 24.89
N PRO A 207 12.22 42.33 24.79
CA PRO A 207 11.49 41.33 25.57
C PRO A 207 12.10 39.96 25.27
N GLU A 208 12.30 39.13 26.30
CA GLU A 208 12.72 37.75 26.09
C GLU A 208 11.68 37.06 25.21
N THR A 209 12.00 36.92 23.92
CA THR A 209 11.24 36.10 23.00
C THR A 209 11.48 34.67 23.44
N GLU A 210 10.59 34.16 24.28
CA GLU A 210 10.58 32.78 24.69
C GLU A 210 10.32 31.93 23.43
N VAL A 211 11.41 31.48 22.80
CA VAL A 211 11.36 30.58 21.65
C VAL A 211 10.89 29.23 22.19
N VAL A 212 9.57 29.08 22.28
CA VAL A 212 8.90 27.82 22.56
C VAL A 212 9.23 26.89 21.40
N ALA A 213 10.26 26.06 21.60
CA ALA A 213 10.70 25.09 20.61
C ALA A 213 9.60 24.04 20.42
N GLU A 214 8.75 24.20 19.39
CA GLU A 214 7.78 23.17 19.02
C GLU A 214 8.50 21.87 18.66
N GLN A 215 8.41 20.88 19.55
CA GLN A 215 9.11 19.61 19.44
C GLN A 215 8.40 18.70 18.42
N PHE A 216 9.02 17.57 18.04
CA PHE A 216 8.19 16.47 17.53
C PHE A 216 7.28 16.05 18.68
N PRO A 217 5.93 16.09 18.56
CA PRO A 217 5.07 16.10 19.74
C PRO A 217 5.22 14.83 20.58
N ARG A 218 5.34 15.05 21.90
CA ARG A 218 5.37 14.00 22.94
C ARG A 218 4.02 13.28 23.03
N GLU A 219 2.95 13.99 22.67
CA GLU A 219 1.57 13.49 22.55
C GLU A 219 1.25 13.01 21.11
N PRO A 220 0.14 12.27 20.92
CA PRO A 220 -0.46 11.99 19.60
C PRO A 220 -0.59 13.24 18.71
N LEU A 221 -0.35 13.09 17.41
CA LEU A 221 -0.51 14.17 16.44
C LEU A 221 -1.99 14.57 16.32
N SER A 222 -2.26 15.88 16.33
CA SER A 222 -3.60 16.39 16.02
C SER A 222 -4.05 15.98 14.60
N GLY A 223 -5.37 15.87 14.38
CA GLY A 223 -5.92 15.60 13.05
C GLY A 223 -5.57 16.67 12.00
N GLU A 224 -5.22 17.88 12.44
CA GLU A 224 -4.84 19.00 11.58
C GLU A 224 -3.35 19.05 11.23
N THR A 225 -2.51 18.18 11.81
CA THR A 225 -1.07 18.09 11.52
C THR A 225 -0.77 16.81 10.74
N VAL A 226 -0.04 16.86 9.63
CA VAL A 226 0.36 15.69 8.81
C VAL A 226 1.87 15.45 8.90
N LEU A 227 2.28 14.19 8.93
CA LEU A 227 3.68 13.78 8.90
C LEU A 227 4.11 13.29 7.51
N SER A 228 3.29 12.48 6.84
CA SER A 228 3.62 11.82 5.57
C SER A 228 3.76 12.72 4.35
N ALA A 229 3.40 14.01 4.43
CA ALA A 229 3.43 14.94 3.30
C ALA A 229 4.77 15.69 3.15
N THR A 230 5.58 15.73 4.21
CA THR A 230 6.82 16.55 4.36
C THR A 230 7.86 15.87 5.27
N ALA A 231 7.64 14.61 5.61
CA ALA A 231 8.39 13.82 6.60
C ALA A 231 8.54 14.46 8.02
N THR A 232 7.85 15.57 8.27
CA THR A 232 7.93 16.41 9.47
C THR A 232 6.52 16.91 9.82
N PRO A 233 6.13 17.05 11.11
CA PRO A 233 4.82 17.55 11.47
C PRO A 233 4.53 18.90 10.80
N THR A 234 3.49 18.99 9.97
CA THR A 234 3.13 20.18 9.19
C THR A 234 1.61 20.34 9.17
N GLY A 235 1.09 21.53 9.49
CA GLY A 235 -0.36 21.79 9.52
C GLY A 235 -1.01 21.67 8.13
N ARG A 236 -2.24 21.13 8.05
CA ARG A 236 -2.99 20.93 6.78
C ARG A 236 -3.11 22.22 5.96
N GLY A 237 -3.27 23.37 6.61
CA GLY A 237 -3.32 24.68 5.96
C GLY A 237 -2.08 25.06 5.16
N ALA A 238 -0.92 24.43 5.42
CA ALA A 238 0.35 24.67 4.74
C ALA A 238 0.70 23.62 3.66
N LEU A 239 -0.13 22.60 3.46
CA LEU A 239 0.18 21.49 2.54
C LEU A 239 -0.33 21.76 1.12
N GLY A 240 0.58 21.72 0.15
CA GLY A 240 0.22 21.79 -1.28
C GLY A 240 -0.16 20.45 -1.92
N SER A 241 -0.04 19.33 -1.20
CA SER A 241 -0.40 17.98 -1.70
C SER A 241 -1.80 17.57 -1.24
N SER A 242 -2.53 16.80 -2.06
CA SER A 242 -3.80 16.18 -1.65
C SER A 242 -3.62 15.07 -0.60
N VAL A 243 -3.97 15.35 0.66
CA VAL A 243 -3.88 14.40 1.79
C VAL A 243 -5.27 13.99 2.29
N THR A 244 -5.40 12.75 2.76
CA THR A 244 -6.52 12.27 3.60
C THR A 244 -5.95 11.73 4.91
N VAL A 245 -6.59 12.07 6.03
CA VAL A 245 -6.23 11.59 7.38
C VAL A 245 -7.42 10.84 7.96
N ILE A 246 -7.17 9.67 8.53
CA ILE A 246 -8.16 8.87 9.26
C ILE A 246 -7.62 8.70 10.69
N THR A 247 -8.32 9.25 11.67
CA THR A 247 -7.88 9.29 13.09
C THR A 247 -8.36 8.08 13.91
N GLU A 248 -7.82 7.89 15.11
CA GLU A 248 -8.19 6.79 16.03
C GLU A 248 -9.70 6.75 16.33
N GLU A 249 -10.31 7.92 16.55
CA GLU A 249 -11.74 8.03 16.82
C GLU A 249 -12.56 8.06 15.52
N ASP A 250 -12.00 8.32 14.33
CA ASP A 250 -12.63 7.90 13.07
C ASP A 250 -12.70 6.38 12.97
N ILE A 251 -11.58 5.67 13.19
CA ILE A 251 -11.52 4.20 13.18
C ILE A 251 -12.57 3.65 14.15
N ARG A 252 -12.63 4.15 15.39
CA ARG A 252 -13.63 3.75 16.39
C ARG A 252 -15.07 4.12 16.03
N ARG A 253 -15.36 5.34 15.57
CA ARG A 253 -16.74 5.78 15.24
C ARG A 253 -17.31 5.07 14.03
N ASN A 254 -16.50 4.87 12.99
CA ASN A 254 -16.91 4.13 11.80
C ASN A 254 -16.94 2.62 12.03
N GLY A 255 -16.33 2.13 13.11
CA GLY A 255 -16.22 0.71 13.41
C GLY A 255 -15.35 -0.05 12.42
N TYR A 256 -14.32 0.59 11.86
CA TYR A 256 -13.35 -0.05 10.97
C TYR A 256 -12.54 -1.08 11.76
N GLN A 257 -12.42 -2.30 11.22
CA GLN A 257 -11.64 -3.39 11.81
C GLN A 257 -10.33 -3.59 11.05
N THR A 258 -10.37 -3.39 9.74
CA THR A 258 -9.27 -3.69 8.82
C THR A 258 -8.83 -2.45 8.04
N LEU A 259 -7.62 -2.46 7.51
CA LEU A 259 -7.14 -1.40 6.63
C LEU A 259 -8.02 -1.26 5.38
N THR A 260 -8.57 -2.35 4.85
CA THR A 260 -9.46 -2.32 3.68
C THR A 260 -10.77 -1.57 3.98
N ASP A 261 -11.37 -1.73 5.17
CA ASP A 261 -12.53 -0.95 5.61
C ASP A 261 -12.26 0.57 5.53
N ALA A 262 -11.14 0.99 6.12
CA ALA A 262 -10.79 2.40 6.23
C ALA A 262 -10.48 3.03 4.86
N LEU A 263 -9.81 2.29 3.97
CA LEU A 263 -9.43 2.80 2.65
C LEU A 263 -10.60 2.87 1.66
N ARG A 264 -11.64 2.04 1.78
CA ARG A 264 -12.80 2.01 0.85
C ARG A 264 -13.46 3.37 0.66
N GLY A 265 -13.51 4.20 1.70
CA GLY A 265 -14.09 5.55 1.68
C GLY A 265 -13.17 6.66 1.13
N VAL A 266 -11.89 6.39 0.91
CA VAL A 266 -10.91 7.42 0.53
C VAL A 266 -11.18 7.95 -0.90
N PRO A 267 -11.19 9.29 -1.13
CA PRO A 267 -11.32 9.89 -2.45
C PRO A 267 -10.07 9.64 -3.30
N GLY A 268 -10.21 9.45 -4.61
CA GLY A 268 -9.07 9.17 -5.47
C GLY A 268 -8.41 7.80 -5.28
N LEU A 269 -8.99 6.92 -4.44
CA LEU A 269 -8.48 5.58 -4.15
C LEU A 269 -9.55 4.54 -4.51
N ASP A 270 -9.22 3.64 -5.42
CA ASP A 270 -10.04 2.46 -5.70
C ASP A 270 -9.44 1.23 -5.02
N LEU A 271 -10.29 0.38 -4.44
CA LEU A 271 -9.90 -0.86 -3.78
C LEU A 271 -10.70 -2.00 -4.39
N VAL A 272 -10.02 -3.10 -4.73
CA VAL A 272 -10.63 -4.32 -5.29
C VAL A 272 -10.13 -5.53 -4.51
N GLN A 273 -11.06 -6.24 -3.89
CA GLN A 273 -10.83 -7.43 -3.10
C GLN A 273 -11.39 -8.66 -3.83
N ARG A 274 -10.67 -9.78 -3.80
CA ARG A 274 -11.06 -11.04 -4.48
C ARG A 274 -11.67 -12.03 -3.49
N GLY A 275 -12.87 -11.74 -2.99
CA GLY A 275 -13.58 -12.57 -2.00
C GLY A 275 -13.70 -11.89 -0.64
N GLY A 276 -13.69 -12.72 0.42
CA GLY A 276 -13.80 -12.28 1.81
C GLY A 276 -12.52 -11.70 2.44
N GLN A 277 -12.50 -11.66 3.76
CA GLN A 277 -11.36 -11.19 4.55
C GLN A 277 -10.13 -12.10 4.34
N GLY A 278 -8.92 -11.52 4.47
CA GLY A 278 -7.64 -12.21 4.17
C GLY A 278 -7.35 -12.40 2.67
N LYS A 279 -8.35 -12.28 1.79
CA LYS A 279 -8.16 -12.50 0.35
C LYS A 279 -7.42 -11.34 -0.31
N PHE A 280 -6.66 -11.68 -1.36
CA PHE A 280 -5.81 -10.76 -2.11
C PHE A 280 -6.54 -9.45 -2.47
N THR A 281 -5.96 -8.33 -2.03
CA THR A 281 -6.57 -7.00 -2.19
C THR A 281 -5.62 -6.03 -2.91
N SER A 282 -6.12 -5.42 -3.98
CA SER A 282 -5.39 -4.39 -4.74
C SER A 282 -5.93 -2.99 -4.48
N VAL A 283 -5.03 -2.00 -4.45
CA VAL A 283 -5.34 -0.59 -4.22
C VAL A 283 -4.79 0.26 -5.36
N PHE A 284 -5.58 1.22 -5.86
CA PHE A 284 -5.24 2.04 -7.03
C PHE A 284 -5.41 3.53 -6.71
N LEU A 285 -4.33 4.22 -6.33
CA LEU A 285 -4.36 5.66 -6.09
C LEU A 285 -4.30 6.41 -7.44
N ARG A 286 -5.34 7.19 -7.73
CA ARG A 286 -5.45 8.05 -8.93
C ARG A 286 -5.09 7.33 -10.22
N GLY A 287 -5.60 6.11 -10.37
CA GLY A 287 -5.38 5.24 -11.53
C GLY A 287 -4.05 4.49 -11.59
N ALA A 288 -3.09 4.76 -10.70
CA ALA A 288 -1.82 4.01 -10.63
C ALA A 288 -2.03 2.52 -10.26
N ASN A 289 -1.03 1.67 -10.45
CA ASN A 289 -1.10 0.24 -10.07
C ASN A 289 -0.90 0.05 -8.55
N SER A 290 -1.21 -1.13 -8.01
CA SER A 290 -1.00 -1.43 -6.57
C SER A 290 0.48 -1.42 -6.16
N GLU A 291 1.35 -1.81 -7.09
CA GLU A 291 2.82 -1.70 -6.98
C GLU A 291 3.34 -0.24 -7.04
N HIS A 292 2.47 0.74 -7.30
CA HIS A 292 2.77 2.19 -7.29
C HIS A 292 2.29 2.88 -6.01
N THR A 293 1.99 2.11 -4.96
CA THR A 293 1.69 2.65 -3.63
C THR A 293 2.75 2.19 -2.64
N LYS A 294 3.42 3.15 -2.00
CA LYS A 294 4.35 2.87 -0.89
C LYS A 294 3.56 2.79 0.41
N VAL A 295 3.65 1.67 1.11
CA VAL A 295 2.94 1.49 2.39
C VAL A 295 3.95 1.45 3.53
N LEU A 296 3.67 2.19 4.60
CA LEU A 296 4.54 2.35 5.76
C LEU A 296 3.78 2.03 7.05
N LEU A 297 4.43 1.38 8.02
CA LEU A 297 3.99 1.29 9.42
C LEU A 297 5.06 1.93 10.31
N ASP A 298 4.75 3.08 10.91
CA ASP A 298 5.69 3.93 11.65
C ASP A 298 6.98 4.24 10.86
N GLY A 299 6.88 4.28 9.53
CA GLY A 299 8.01 4.47 8.62
C GLY A 299 8.81 3.21 8.28
N ILE A 300 8.43 2.02 8.75
CA ILE A 300 8.89 0.72 8.22
C ILE A 300 8.13 0.46 6.90
N PRO A 301 8.79 0.31 5.74
CA PRO A 301 8.06 0.05 4.50
C PRO A 301 7.64 -1.41 4.38
N LEU A 302 6.35 -1.61 4.10
CA LEU A 302 5.68 -2.92 4.13
C LEU A 302 5.64 -3.64 2.76
N ASN A 303 6.15 -3.01 1.71
CA ASN A 303 6.16 -3.60 0.37
C ASN A 303 7.07 -4.84 0.29
N ASP A 304 6.48 -6.04 0.30
CA ASP A 304 7.16 -7.35 0.34
C ASP A 304 8.02 -7.62 -0.92
N PRO A 305 9.37 -7.70 -0.81
CA PRO A 305 10.30 -7.89 -1.93
C PRO A 305 10.20 -9.26 -2.62
N SER A 306 9.55 -10.24 -1.99
CA SER A 306 9.31 -11.57 -2.56
C SER A 306 8.13 -11.60 -3.54
N THR A 307 7.17 -10.68 -3.43
CA THR A 307 6.02 -10.66 -4.34
C THR A 307 6.41 -10.31 -5.78
N PRO A 308 5.70 -10.83 -6.80
CA PRO A 308 5.95 -10.53 -8.21
C PRO A 308 6.12 -9.04 -8.52
N GLY A 309 5.35 -8.16 -7.88
CA GLY A 309 5.38 -6.71 -8.10
C GLY A 309 6.01 -5.89 -6.97
N ARG A 310 6.58 -6.46 -5.91
CA ARG A 310 6.90 -5.72 -4.66
C ARG A 310 5.74 -4.81 -4.20
N GLN A 311 4.53 -5.34 -4.32
CA GLN A 311 3.30 -4.63 -3.93
C GLN A 311 2.95 -5.02 -2.50
N PHE A 312 2.36 -4.10 -1.76
CA PHE A 312 1.78 -4.42 -0.47
C PHE A 312 0.48 -5.23 -0.66
N ASP A 313 0.27 -6.28 0.14
CA ASP A 313 -1.04 -6.93 0.23
C ASP A 313 -1.83 -6.32 1.39
N PHE A 314 -3.00 -5.77 1.06
CA PHE A 314 -3.84 -5.04 2.02
C PHE A 314 -4.75 -5.97 2.85
N SER A 315 -4.69 -7.27 2.59
CA SER A 315 -5.49 -8.34 3.21
C SER A 315 -5.40 -8.40 4.74
N ASN A 316 -4.18 -8.31 5.30
CA ASN A 316 -3.88 -8.81 6.66
C ASN A 316 -3.81 -7.74 7.78
N ILE A 317 -3.89 -6.44 7.46
CA ILE A 317 -3.73 -5.39 8.49
C ILE A 317 -5.04 -5.11 9.24
N LEU A 318 -5.06 -5.52 10.50
CA LEU A 318 -6.04 -5.11 11.52
C LEU A 318 -5.66 -3.74 12.12
N LEU A 319 -6.66 -2.94 12.50
CA LEU A 319 -6.51 -1.55 12.97
C LEU A 319 -6.49 -1.37 14.50
N ASP A 320 -6.30 -2.45 15.25
CA ASP A 320 -6.54 -2.52 16.70
C ASP A 320 -5.63 -1.62 17.53
N ASP A 321 -4.37 -1.58 17.14
CA ASP A 321 -3.27 -0.77 17.66
C ASP A 321 -3.00 0.48 16.83
N VAL A 322 -3.79 0.76 15.78
CA VAL A 322 -3.57 1.91 14.90
C VAL A 322 -4.12 3.19 15.54
N GLU A 323 -3.27 4.22 15.57
CA GLU A 323 -3.62 5.58 15.98
C GLU A 323 -4.22 6.36 14.82
N ARG A 324 -3.65 6.14 13.62
CA ARG A 324 -3.86 7.02 12.48
C ARG A 324 -3.42 6.38 11.17
N ILE A 325 -4.13 6.71 10.10
CA ILE A 325 -3.73 6.42 8.72
C ILE A 325 -3.65 7.76 7.96
N GLU A 326 -2.55 8.02 7.28
CA GLU A 326 -2.37 9.14 6.37
C GLU A 326 -2.25 8.62 4.94
N ILE A 327 -3.00 9.21 4.00
CA ILE A 327 -2.93 8.88 2.58
C ILE A 327 -2.54 10.14 1.81
N VAL A 328 -1.35 10.14 1.21
CA VAL A 328 -0.84 11.23 0.37
C VAL A 328 -0.89 10.78 -1.08
N ARG A 329 -1.61 11.53 -1.91
CA ARG A 329 -1.80 11.20 -3.33
C ARG A 329 -0.74 11.88 -4.21
N GLY A 330 -0.52 11.34 -5.41
CA GLY A 330 0.44 11.87 -6.38
C GLY A 330 1.89 11.37 -6.18
N PRO A 331 2.86 11.92 -6.91
CA PRO A 331 4.24 11.46 -6.90
C PRO A 331 4.95 11.85 -5.59
N GLN A 332 5.27 10.86 -4.75
CA GLN A 332 5.91 11.08 -3.44
C GLN A 332 7.31 10.42 -3.32
N SER A 333 7.87 9.90 -4.43
CA SER A 333 9.20 9.28 -4.45
C SER A 333 10.32 10.18 -3.93
N THR A 334 10.22 11.50 -4.02
CA THR A 334 11.25 12.40 -3.48
C THR A 334 11.48 12.21 -1.98
N LEU A 335 10.46 11.87 -1.20
CA LEU A 335 10.59 11.57 0.22
C LEU A 335 10.72 10.06 0.49
N TYR A 336 9.97 9.23 -0.24
CA TYR A 336 9.77 7.80 0.09
C TYR A 336 10.41 6.81 -0.88
N GLY A 337 11.14 7.29 -1.89
CA GLY A 337 11.89 6.50 -2.85
C GLY A 337 11.03 5.71 -3.83
N SER A 338 11.53 4.53 -4.22
CA SER A 338 10.84 3.62 -5.12
C SER A 338 9.45 3.23 -4.60
N ASP A 339 8.54 2.95 -5.53
CA ASP A 339 7.13 2.54 -5.34
C ASP A 339 6.16 3.68 -4.99
N ALA A 340 6.64 4.85 -4.56
CA ALA A 340 5.78 6.01 -4.25
C ALA A 340 5.33 6.81 -5.50
N ILE A 341 4.90 6.09 -6.56
CA ILE A 341 4.54 6.64 -7.87
C ILE A 341 3.12 7.26 -7.89
N GLY A 342 2.15 6.58 -7.28
CA GLY A 342 0.74 7.01 -7.19
C GLY A 342 0.39 7.63 -5.84
N GLY A 343 1.13 7.26 -4.79
CA GLY A 343 1.03 7.86 -3.46
C GLY A 343 1.68 7.05 -2.36
N VAL A 344 1.43 7.47 -1.12
CA VAL A 344 1.90 6.85 0.12
C VAL A 344 0.72 6.61 1.05
N ILE A 345 0.70 5.45 1.70
CA ILE A 345 -0.20 5.15 2.83
C ILE A 345 0.69 4.93 4.05
N ASN A 346 0.61 5.85 5.03
CA ASN A 346 1.41 5.83 6.25
C ASN A 346 0.52 5.50 7.45
N ILE A 347 0.77 4.36 8.08
CA ILE A 347 0.04 3.85 9.24
C ILE A 347 0.88 4.16 10.48
N THR A 348 0.29 4.79 11.50
CA THR A 348 0.97 5.12 12.76
C THR A 348 0.34 4.31 13.89
N THR A 349 1.15 3.55 14.65
CA THR A 349 0.67 2.78 15.81
C THR A 349 0.54 3.65 17.06
N ARG A 350 -0.46 3.32 17.89
CA ARG A 350 -0.88 4.03 19.09
C ARG A 350 0.27 4.20 20.08
N ARG A 351 0.57 5.45 20.40
CA ARG A 351 1.42 5.82 21.53
C ARG A 351 0.64 5.70 22.84
N GLY A 352 1.32 5.31 23.91
CA GLY A 352 0.77 5.43 25.26
C GLY A 352 0.87 6.86 25.74
N SER A 353 -0.14 7.37 26.42
CA SER A 353 -0.04 8.62 27.17
C SER A 353 -0.91 8.59 28.43
N GLY A 354 -0.55 9.43 29.40
CA GLY A 354 -1.23 9.53 30.69
C GLY A 354 -1.13 8.27 31.56
N PRO A 355 -1.99 8.17 32.61
CA PRO A 355 -1.96 7.06 33.55
C PRO A 355 -2.12 5.69 32.85
N PRO A 356 -1.50 4.61 33.38
CA PRO A 356 -1.68 3.27 32.84
C PRO A 356 -3.14 2.90 32.64
N ALA A 357 -3.46 2.42 31.44
CA ALA A 357 -4.75 1.91 31.05
C ALA A 357 -4.62 0.50 30.49
N ALA A 358 -5.48 -0.41 30.94
CA ALA A 358 -5.71 -1.70 30.30
C ALA A 358 -7.01 -1.60 29.48
N TYR A 359 -7.03 -2.18 28.29
CA TYR A 359 -8.22 -2.24 27.46
C TYR A 359 -8.41 -3.62 26.86
N THR A 360 -9.66 -3.98 26.64
CA THR A 360 -10.05 -5.13 25.85
C THR A 360 -11.24 -4.79 24.97
N ARG A 361 -11.28 -5.37 23.78
CA ARG A 361 -12.39 -5.26 22.85
C ARG A 361 -12.72 -6.66 22.34
N VAL A 362 -14.01 -6.98 22.34
CA VAL A 362 -14.54 -8.23 21.80
C VAL A 362 -15.64 -7.90 20.80
N LEU A 363 -15.67 -8.64 19.69
CA LEU A 363 -16.62 -8.49 18.60
C LEU A 363 -17.03 -9.88 18.12
N GLY A 364 -18.33 -10.07 17.91
CA GLY A 364 -18.91 -11.26 17.28
C GLY A 364 -19.90 -10.86 16.19
N GLY A 365 -20.11 -11.69 15.17
CA GLY A 365 -21.07 -11.39 14.11
C GLY A 365 -21.25 -12.45 13.04
N SER A 366 -21.71 -12.00 11.87
CA SER A 366 -21.87 -12.81 10.65
C SER A 366 -20.61 -13.62 10.31
N PHE A 367 -20.80 -14.72 9.56
CA PHE A 367 -19.73 -15.64 9.14
C PHE A 367 -18.96 -16.26 10.33
N ASP A 368 -19.65 -16.43 11.47
CA ASP A 368 -19.07 -16.86 12.75
C ASP A 368 -17.86 -16.01 13.18
N THR A 369 -17.78 -14.77 12.71
CA THR A 369 -16.63 -13.89 12.94
C THR A 369 -16.48 -13.58 14.43
N TYR A 370 -15.27 -13.76 14.96
CA TYR A 370 -14.93 -13.47 16.34
C TYR A 370 -13.56 -12.80 16.44
N HIS A 371 -13.53 -11.57 16.98
CA HIS A 371 -12.33 -10.73 17.07
C HIS A 371 -12.13 -10.27 18.51
N GLN A 372 -10.95 -10.60 19.06
CA GLN A 372 -10.56 -10.37 20.45
C GLN A 372 -9.28 -9.55 20.49
N ILE A 373 -9.27 -8.48 21.29
CA ILE A 373 -8.10 -7.63 21.50
C ILE A 373 -7.91 -7.44 23.00
N ALA A 374 -6.67 -7.49 23.46
CA ALA A 374 -6.28 -7.10 24.81
C ALA A 374 -4.97 -6.30 24.77
N GLY A 375 -4.89 -5.21 25.51
CA GLY A 375 -3.69 -4.38 25.53
C GLY A 375 -3.55 -3.50 26.77
N VAL A 376 -2.34 -2.97 26.93
CA VAL A 376 -1.97 -2.02 27.97
C VAL A 376 -1.25 -0.83 27.33
N SER A 377 -1.56 0.37 27.79
CA SER A 377 -0.94 1.60 27.30
C SER A 377 -0.82 2.63 28.42
N GLY A 378 0.26 3.41 28.44
CA GLY A 378 0.42 4.53 29.36
C GLY A 378 1.70 5.30 29.06
N GLY A 379 1.87 6.46 29.67
CA GLY A 379 3.09 7.23 29.51
C GLY A 379 3.16 8.51 30.32
N THR A 380 4.38 9.00 30.46
CA THR A 380 4.73 10.36 30.85
C THR A 380 5.56 10.98 29.74
N GLU A 381 5.94 12.26 29.89
CA GLU A 381 6.85 12.94 28.96
C GLU A 381 8.23 12.28 28.81
N THR A 382 8.62 11.40 29.74
CA THR A 382 9.92 10.71 29.75
C THR A 382 9.84 9.28 29.20
N VAL A 383 8.70 8.59 29.33
CA VAL A 383 8.53 7.19 28.91
C VAL A 383 7.09 6.98 28.47
N TYR A 384 6.88 6.43 27.27
CA TYR A 384 5.58 5.95 26.83
C TYR A 384 5.64 4.49 26.36
N TYR A 385 4.52 3.78 26.50
CA TYR A 385 4.40 2.41 26.01
C TYR A 385 2.98 2.07 25.57
N SER A 386 2.88 1.19 24.58
CA SER A 386 1.64 0.56 24.12
C SER A 386 1.96 -0.87 23.73
N PHE A 387 1.26 -1.84 24.29
CA PHE A 387 1.39 -3.26 23.95
C PHE A 387 0.01 -3.87 23.78
N SER A 388 -0.18 -4.67 22.74
CA SER A 388 -1.45 -5.35 22.48
C SER A 388 -1.25 -6.68 21.78
N GLY A 389 -2.10 -7.65 22.13
CA GLY A 389 -2.35 -8.84 21.35
C GLY A 389 -3.75 -8.79 20.76
N ALA A 390 -3.89 -9.23 19.51
CA ALA A 390 -5.17 -9.38 18.82
C ALA A 390 -5.28 -10.77 18.18
N TYR A 391 -6.50 -11.29 18.14
CA TYR A 391 -6.85 -12.53 17.46
C TYR A 391 -8.15 -12.31 16.70
N PHE A 392 -8.12 -12.52 15.39
CA PHE A 392 -9.26 -12.42 14.48
C PHE A 392 -9.50 -13.78 13.83
N ASP A 393 -10.76 -14.19 13.77
CA ASP A 393 -11.20 -15.45 13.17
C ASP A 393 -12.53 -15.23 12.44
N THR A 394 -12.70 -15.84 11.27
CA THR A 394 -13.97 -15.85 10.53
C THR A 394 -14.05 -17.07 9.63
N ASN A 395 -15.24 -17.69 9.56
CA ASN A 395 -15.54 -18.73 8.57
C ASN A 395 -15.79 -18.15 7.16
N GLY A 396 -15.87 -16.82 7.01
CA GLY A 396 -16.00 -16.16 5.72
C GLY A 396 -17.20 -16.61 4.85
N PHE A 397 -17.01 -16.56 3.54
CA PHE A 397 -17.94 -16.96 2.49
C PHE A 397 -17.12 -17.33 1.24
N SER A 398 -17.68 -18.13 0.33
CA SER A 398 -17.01 -18.56 -0.92
C SER A 398 -16.42 -17.37 -1.67
N ALA A 399 -15.10 -17.35 -1.86
CA ALA A 399 -14.42 -16.31 -2.59
C ALA A 399 -14.80 -16.36 -4.07
N VAL A 400 -14.94 -17.56 -4.66
CA VAL A 400 -15.56 -17.77 -5.97
C VAL A 400 -17.07 -17.46 -5.94
N SER A 401 -17.55 -16.79 -6.97
CA SER A 401 -18.97 -16.48 -7.15
C SER A 401 -19.79 -17.75 -7.39
N PRO A 402 -20.96 -17.96 -6.75
CA PRO A 402 -21.81 -19.14 -6.99
C PRO A 402 -22.21 -19.36 -8.45
N ARG A 403 -22.12 -18.32 -9.29
CA ARG A 403 -22.25 -18.41 -10.76
C ARG A 403 -21.22 -19.35 -11.41
N PHE A 404 -20.05 -19.49 -10.81
CA PHE A 404 -18.96 -20.36 -11.23
C PHE A 404 -18.87 -21.65 -10.40
N GLY A 405 -19.86 -21.91 -9.54
CA GLY A 405 -19.93 -23.11 -8.72
C GLY A 405 -19.32 -22.98 -7.33
N GLY A 406 -18.93 -21.77 -6.91
CA GLY A 406 -18.40 -21.53 -5.56
C GLY A 406 -19.40 -21.89 -4.47
N VAL A 407 -19.03 -22.80 -3.57
CA VAL A 407 -19.91 -23.34 -2.52
C VAL A 407 -19.23 -23.54 -1.16
N GLU A 408 -17.91 -23.73 -1.11
CA GLU A 408 -17.21 -23.76 0.17
C GLU A 408 -17.10 -22.35 0.78
N ARG A 409 -16.71 -22.24 2.04
CA ARG A 409 -16.51 -20.91 2.65
C ARG A 409 -15.03 -20.76 2.94
N ASP A 410 -14.45 -19.66 2.48
CA ASP A 410 -13.04 -19.40 2.71
C ASP A 410 -12.82 -18.55 3.96
N GLY A 411 -12.44 -19.21 5.04
CA GLY A 411 -12.07 -18.58 6.29
C GLY A 411 -10.81 -17.70 6.22
N PHE A 412 -10.63 -16.96 7.31
CA PHE A 412 -9.40 -16.21 7.58
C PHE A 412 -9.16 -16.13 9.10
N GLN A 413 -7.95 -16.48 9.50
CA GLN A 413 -7.48 -16.43 10.87
C GLN A 413 -6.23 -15.55 10.94
N SER A 414 -6.11 -14.69 11.94
CA SER A 414 -4.87 -13.98 12.21
C SER A 414 -4.67 -13.70 13.70
N GLY A 415 -3.48 -14.06 14.18
CA GLY A 415 -2.94 -13.64 15.47
C GLY A 415 -1.91 -12.54 15.27
N SER A 416 -1.93 -11.49 16.09
CA SER A 416 -0.88 -10.47 16.05
C SER A 416 -0.49 -9.96 17.44
N ILE A 417 0.76 -9.57 17.57
CA ILE A 417 1.34 -8.91 18.74
C ILE A 417 1.99 -7.61 18.24
N ALA A 418 1.62 -6.50 18.85
CA ALA A 418 2.18 -5.19 18.57
C ALA A 418 2.72 -4.55 19.85
N GLY A 419 3.84 -3.84 19.73
CA GLY A 419 4.48 -3.14 20.82
C GLY A 419 5.16 -1.85 20.36
N ARG A 420 4.94 -0.78 21.10
CA ARG A 420 5.65 0.49 20.95
C ARG A 420 6.19 0.93 22.30
N PHE A 421 7.45 1.32 22.36
CA PHE A 421 8.09 1.86 23.56
C PHE A 421 8.92 3.08 23.18
N GLY A 422 8.72 4.18 23.90
CA GLY A 422 9.50 5.40 23.77
C GLY A 422 10.16 5.82 25.08
N TRP A 423 11.34 6.42 24.97
CA TRP A 423 12.12 6.93 26.09
C TRP A 423 12.81 8.24 25.73
N THR A 424 12.47 9.29 26.48
CA THR A 424 12.90 10.67 26.27
C THR A 424 13.62 11.13 27.55
N PRO A 425 14.87 10.69 27.81
CA PRO A 425 15.55 10.92 29.09
C PRO A 425 15.83 12.39 29.43
N ASN A 426 15.78 13.27 28.42
CA ASN A 426 15.88 14.72 28.52
C ASN A 426 15.37 15.32 27.20
N GLU A 427 15.26 16.64 27.14
CA GLU A 427 14.72 17.37 25.98
C GLU A 427 15.53 17.21 24.69
N ALA A 428 16.80 16.82 24.81
CA ALA A 428 17.70 16.63 23.67
C ALA A 428 17.60 15.23 23.06
N TRP A 429 17.15 14.20 23.77
CA TRP A 429 17.15 12.82 23.29
C TRP A 429 15.76 12.18 23.36
N ASP A 430 15.32 11.59 22.25
CA ASP A 430 14.08 10.81 22.13
C ASP A 430 14.39 9.49 21.41
N PHE A 431 14.06 8.36 22.02
CA PHE A 431 14.22 7.03 21.45
C PHE A 431 12.85 6.38 21.29
N ASP A 432 12.59 5.71 20.17
CA ASP A 432 11.32 5.04 19.88
C ASP A 432 11.61 3.67 19.23
N VAL A 433 10.94 2.64 19.74
CA VAL A 433 11.06 1.25 19.29
C VAL A 433 9.66 0.75 18.98
N VAL A 434 9.46 0.27 17.75
CA VAL A 434 8.21 -0.34 17.30
C VAL A 434 8.51 -1.77 16.91
N LEU A 435 7.71 -2.72 17.40
CA LEU A 435 7.74 -4.13 17.03
C LEU A 435 6.34 -4.60 16.68
N ARG A 436 6.22 -5.45 15.67
CA ARG A 436 4.98 -6.16 15.34
C ARG A 436 5.29 -7.53 14.78
N TYR A 437 4.51 -8.52 15.20
CA TYR A 437 4.48 -9.87 14.64
C TYR A 437 3.05 -10.18 14.23
N ILE A 438 2.86 -10.76 13.05
CA ILE A 438 1.58 -11.24 12.53
C ILE A 438 1.78 -12.68 12.09
N ASP A 439 0.88 -13.55 12.51
CA ASP A 439 0.72 -14.91 12.04
C ASP A 439 -0.69 -15.03 11.45
N SER A 440 -0.85 -15.72 10.33
CA SER A 440 -2.13 -15.78 9.63
C SER A 440 -2.30 -16.99 8.72
N GLU A 441 -3.52 -17.52 8.70
CA GLU A 441 -3.97 -18.55 7.78
C GLU A 441 -5.16 -18.03 6.96
N THR A 442 -5.12 -18.24 5.65
CA THR A 442 -6.17 -17.81 4.72
C THR A 442 -6.52 -18.96 3.79
N GLU A 443 -7.74 -19.48 3.87
CA GLU A 443 -8.27 -20.37 2.83
C GLU A 443 -8.39 -19.56 1.52
N ILE A 444 -7.95 -20.11 0.38
CA ILE A 444 -7.84 -19.38 -0.89
C ILE A 444 -8.25 -20.22 -2.11
N ASP A 445 -9.07 -19.61 -2.96
CA ASP A 445 -9.45 -20.21 -4.24
C ASP A 445 -8.42 -20.07 -5.37
N GLY A 446 -8.51 -20.99 -6.33
CA GLY A 446 -7.91 -20.82 -7.65
C GLY A 446 -8.66 -19.78 -8.48
N PHE A 447 -8.09 -19.34 -9.62
CA PHE A 447 -8.80 -18.42 -10.51
C PHE A 447 -10.06 -19.07 -11.09
N LEU A 448 -11.23 -18.67 -10.57
CA LEU A 448 -12.55 -19.23 -10.89
C LEU A 448 -12.65 -20.74 -10.59
N ALA A 449 -11.97 -21.21 -9.53
CA ALA A 449 -11.97 -22.61 -9.11
C ALA A 449 -12.04 -22.73 -7.58
N ASP A 450 -13.18 -23.25 -7.08
CA ASP A 450 -13.46 -23.59 -5.67
C ASP A 450 -12.45 -24.68 -5.24
N ASN A 451 -11.46 -24.30 -4.42
CA ASN A 451 -10.32 -25.16 -4.06
C ASN A 451 -9.92 -25.03 -2.57
N LEU A 452 -9.83 -26.15 -1.86
CA LEU A 452 -9.29 -26.28 -0.50
C LEU A 452 -7.77 -26.04 -0.37
N LEU A 453 -7.28 -24.85 -0.74
CA LEU A 453 -5.90 -24.40 -0.55
C LEU A 453 -5.84 -23.45 0.65
N VAL A 454 -4.76 -23.51 1.42
CA VAL A 454 -4.52 -22.63 2.58
C VAL A 454 -3.20 -21.91 2.40
N ASN A 455 -3.23 -20.59 2.41
CA ASN A 455 -2.07 -19.71 2.44
C ASN A 455 -1.70 -19.41 3.91
N GLN A 456 -0.47 -19.73 4.31
CA GLN A 456 0.07 -19.42 5.63
C GLN A 456 1.08 -18.27 5.51
N SER A 457 1.03 -17.28 6.40
CA SER A 457 1.90 -16.09 6.33
C SER A 457 2.32 -15.60 7.71
N GLU A 458 3.63 -15.61 7.95
CA GLU A 458 4.31 -14.99 9.10
C GLU A 458 4.97 -13.67 8.66
N GLU A 459 4.75 -12.60 9.41
CA GLU A 459 5.31 -11.27 9.15
C GLU A 459 5.92 -10.68 10.43
N PHE A 460 7.14 -10.17 10.36
CA PHE A 460 7.82 -9.51 11.48
C PHE A 460 8.37 -8.14 11.09
N PHE A 461 8.03 -7.13 11.89
CA PHE A 461 8.43 -5.74 11.71
C PHE A 461 9.13 -5.20 12.95
N LEU A 462 10.28 -4.55 12.75
CA LEU A 462 11.02 -3.87 13.81
C LEU A 462 11.54 -2.52 13.31
N ARG A 463 11.31 -1.47 14.10
CA ARG A 463 11.97 -0.18 13.99
C ARG A 463 12.66 0.17 15.29
N THR A 464 13.89 0.67 15.19
CA THR A 464 14.54 1.39 16.28
C THR A 464 14.96 2.75 15.74
N GLN A 465 14.66 3.82 16.48
CA GLN A 465 15.11 5.16 16.13
C GLN A 465 15.57 5.95 17.35
N GLY A 466 16.53 6.84 17.12
CA GLY A 466 16.96 7.87 18.06
C GLY A 466 16.93 9.24 17.39
N ARG A 467 16.34 10.22 18.07
CA ARG A 467 16.37 11.64 17.69
C ARG A 467 17.25 12.40 18.67
N TYR A 468 18.08 13.29 18.14
CA TYR A 468 18.88 14.24 18.91
C TYR A 468 18.52 15.68 18.51
N THR A 469 18.10 16.48 19.49
CA THR A 469 17.67 17.87 19.33
C THR A 469 18.71 18.80 19.95
N MET A 470 19.15 19.81 19.21
CA MET A 470 20.09 20.82 19.70
C MET A 470 19.76 22.22 19.15
N LEU A 471 20.54 23.22 19.57
CA LEU A 471 20.35 24.64 19.21
C LEU A 471 18.93 25.16 19.50
N GLY A 472 18.40 24.88 20.69
CA GLY A 472 17.05 25.31 21.10
C GLY A 472 15.94 24.75 20.20
N GLY A 473 16.09 23.52 19.71
CA GLY A 473 15.09 22.89 18.83
C GLY A 473 15.25 23.21 17.34
N ARG A 474 16.15 24.13 16.96
CA ARG A 474 16.38 24.51 15.55
C ARG A 474 17.07 23.43 14.73
N LEU A 475 17.79 22.49 15.35
CA LEU A 475 18.50 21.44 14.64
C LEU A 475 18.19 20.07 15.25
N ARG A 476 17.59 19.18 14.45
CA ARG A 476 17.06 17.89 14.90
C ARG A 476 17.64 16.80 14.01
N HIS A 477 18.40 15.88 14.57
CA HIS A 477 18.89 14.70 13.87
C HIS A 477 18.01 13.51 14.19
N LEU A 478 17.74 12.64 13.21
CA LEU A 478 17.10 11.35 13.39
C LEU A 478 18.02 10.28 12.77
N ALA A 479 18.26 9.21 13.52
CA ALA A 479 18.85 7.98 13.02
C ALA A 479 17.86 6.84 13.26
N ALA A 480 17.58 6.05 12.24
CA ALA A 480 16.64 4.92 12.32
C ALA A 480 17.17 3.69 11.60
N PHE A 481 16.85 2.52 12.17
CA PHE A 481 16.97 1.22 11.53
C PHE A 481 15.58 0.59 11.41
N ASN A 482 15.22 0.16 10.20
CA ASN A 482 14.01 -0.61 9.94
C ASN A 482 14.37 -2.02 9.46
N PHE A 483 13.63 -3.01 9.94
CA PHE A 483 13.67 -4.40 9.52
C PHE A 483 12.25 -4.88 9.25
N ALA A 484 12.04 -5.55 8.13
CA ALA A 484 10.80 -6.26 7.82
C ALA A 484 11.15 -7.63 7.23
N ASN A 485 10.46 -8.67 7.68
CA ASN A 485 10.57 -10.02 7.15
C ASN A 485 9.18 -10.60 6.91
N TYR A 486 9.06 -11.36 5.82
CA TYR A 486 7.85 -12.02 5.35
C TYR A 486 8.21 -13.46 5.04
N ASN A 487 7.43 -14.42 5.53
CA ASN A 487 7.53 -15.83 5.17
C ASN A 487 6.12 -16.32 4.84
N ARG A 488 5.88 -16.72 3.59
CA ARG A 488 4.56 -17.09 3.10
C ARG A 488 4.58 -18.35 2.24
N ASP A 489 3.77 -19.31 2.63
CA ASP A 489 3.51 -20.56 1.91
C ASP A 489 2.12 -20.49 1.25
N ALA A 490 2.10 -20.27 -0.07
CA ALA A 490 0.90 -20.08 -0.89
C ALA A 490 0.73 -21.23 -1.92
N PRO A 491 0.18 -22.39 -1.52
CA PRO A 491 0.04 -23.55 -2.40
C PRO A 491 -0.92 -23.28 -3.58
N GLY A 492 -0.76 -24.06 -4.66
CA GLY A 492 -1.60 -23.95 -5.87
C GLY A 492 -1.11 -22.90 -6.90
N GLY A 493 -0.18 -22.02 -6.53
CA GLY A 493 0.51 -21.13 -7.47
C GLY A 493 1.65 -21.78 -8.26
N PHE A 494 2.13 -21.08 -9.29
CA PHE A 494 3.41 -21.39 -9.99
C PHE A 494 4.65 -21.15 -9.11
N GLN A 495 4.51 -20.27 -8.12
CA GLN A 495 5.46 -20.02 -7.05
C GLN A 495 4.66 -20.23 -5.75
N GLN A 496 5.23 -20.96 -4.80
CA GLN A 496 4.51 -21.39 -3.59
C GLN A 496 5.19 -20.84 -2.34
N PHE A 497 6.52 -21.00 -2.22
CA PHE A 497 7.30 -20.38 -1.17
C PHE A 497 7.71 -18.94 -1.51
N PHE A 498 7.54 -18.03 -0.55
CA PHE A 498 7.90 -16.62 -0.61
C PHE A 498 8.55 -16.17 0.70
N ASP A 499 9.86 -15.94 0.68
CA ASP A 499 10.64 -15.40 1.81
C ASP A 499 11.22 -14.05 1.38
N GLY A 500 10.84 -12.99 2.09
CA GLY A 500 11.22 -11.62 1.82
C GLY A 500 11.88 -10.98 3.03
N GLU A 501 12.96 -10.25 2.80
CA GLU A 501 13.63 -9.50 3.87
C GLU A 501 14.02 -8.10 3.40
N THR A 502 13.81 -7.12 4.27
CA THR A 502 14.05 -5.69 4.00
C THR A 502 14.79 -5.07 5.18
N ARG A 503 15.88 -4.36 4.90
CA ARG A 503 16.71 -3.64 5.87
C ARG A 503 16.90 -2.19 5.41
N GLN A 504 16.70 -1.24 6.30
CA GLN A 504 16.98 0.17 6.05
C GLN A 504 17.78 0.79 7.18
N PHE A 505 18.80 1.57 6.82
CA PHE A 505 19.38 2.58 7.69
C PHE A 505 19.05 3.97 7.12
N GLN A 506 18.49 4.85 7.94
CA GLN A 506 18.18 6.22 7.59
C GLN A 506 18.85 7.16 8.58
N TRP A 507 19.49 8.21 8.06
CA TRP A 507 19.88 9.39 8.82
C TRP A 507 19.23 10.61 8.20
N ARG A 508 18.65 11.49 9.02
CA ARG A 508 18.05 12.76 8.61
C ARG A 508 18.46 13.87 9.56
N THR A 509 18.59 15.08 9.02
CA THR A 509 18.71 16.32 9.77
C THR A 509 17.62 17.27 9.31
N ASP A 510 16.80 17.75 10.25
CA ASP A 510 15.82 18.82 10.05
C ASP A 510 16.40 20.10 10.69
N TRP A 511 16.60 21.14 9.89
CA TRP A 511 17.18 22.42 10.30
C TRP A 511 16.19 23.56 10.06
N THR A 512 15.68 24.17 11.13
CA THR A 512 14.99 25.46 11.08
C THR A 512 16.03 26.57 10.90
N VAL A 513 16.14 27.10 9.67
CA VAL A 513 17.17 28.09 9.31
C VAL A 513 16.78 29.47 9.84
N TRP A 514 15.53 29.86 9.65
CA TRP A 514 14.90 31.00 10.32
C TRP A 514 13.44 30.70 10.64
N ASP A 515 12.95 31.35 11.68
CA ASP A 515 11.57 31.29 12.16
C ASP A 515 11.25 32.68 12.69
N THR A 516 10.32 33.36 12.03
CA THR A 516 9.94 34.76 12.27
C THR A 516 8.44 34.91 12.04
N GLU A 517 7.80 35.89 12.67
CA GLU A 517 6.37 36.16 12.52
C GLU A 517 5.93 36.35 11.05
N ALA A 518 6.82 36.80 10.15
CA ALA A 518 6.49 37.04 8.75
C ALA A 518 6.94 35.93 7.78
N SER A 519 7.82 35.02 8.21
CA SER A 519 8.36 33.96 7.34
C SER A 519 9.07 32.85 8.12
N GLN A 520 9.01 31.62 7.61
CA GLN A 520 9.64 30.46 8.22
C GLN A 520 10.37 29.64 7.17
N ASN A 521 11.53 29.08 7.53
CA ASN A 521 12.24 28.13 6.68
C ASN A 521 12.77 26.92 7.46
N ALA A 522 12.52 25.74 6.92
CA ALA A 522 13.04 24.49 7.42
C ALA A 522 13.58 23.60 6.29
N LEU A 523 14.89 23.37 6.31
CA LEU A 523 15.61 22.49 5.40
C LEU A 523 15.79 21.11 6.03
N SER A 524 15.31 20.07 5.35
CA SER A 524 15.51 18.67 5.72
C SER A 524 16.53 18.03 4.76
N ILE A 525 17.52 17.31 5.29
CA ILE A 525 18.55 16.60 4.50
C ILE A 525 18.65 15.18 5.04
N ALA A 526 18.71 14.17 4.17
CA ALA A 526 18.83 12.78 4.58
C ALA A 526 19.78 11.95 3.71
N ALA A 527 20.26 10.87 4.31
CA ALA A 527 20.97 9.79 3.63
C ALA A 527 20.36 8.43 4.04
N GLU A 528 20.19 7.53 3.08
CA GLU A 528 19.56 6.23 3.29
C GLU A 528 20.38 5.11 2.62
N TYR A 529 20.52 3.99 3.33
CA TYR A 529 20.93 2.71 2.75
C TYR A 529 19.78 1.73 2.87
N TRP A 530 19.37 1.17 1.74
CA TRP A 530 18.24 0.25 1.62
C TRP A 530 18.72 -1.07 1.04
N GLN A 531 18.33 -2.19 1.63
CA GLN A 531 18.64 -3.52 1.14
C GLN A 531 17.39 -4.41 1.20
N GLU A 532 17.17 -5.15 0.13
CA GLU A 532 16.12 -6.18 0.03
C GLU A 532 16.76 -7.51 -0.36
N MET A 533 16.22 -8.59 0.18
CA MET A 533 16.47 -9.96 -0.24
C MET A 533 15.13 -10.63 -0.52
N ALA A 534 15.11 -11.51 -1.50
CA ALA A 534 13.97 -12.40 -1.73
C ALA A 534 14.46 -13.79 -2.09
N ARG A 535 13.85 -14.79 -1.46
CA ARG A 535 13.94 -16.19 -1.82
C ARG A 535 12.57 -16.68 -2.27
N ILE A 536 12.49 -17.17 -3.51
CA ILE A 536 11.21 -17.52 -4.15
C ILE A 536 11.40 -18.77 -5.01
N ASP A 537 10.43 -19.67 -5.02
CA ASP A 537 10.42 -20.80 -5.95
C ASP A 537 10.30 -20.36 -7.41
N ASN A 538 10.96 -21.08 -8.32
CA ASN A 538 10.82 -20.90 -9.76
C ASN A 538 11.10 -22.19 -10.55
N PHE A 539 10.71 -22.23 -11.82
CA PHE A 539 11.05 -23.29 -12.75
C PHE A 539 12.58 -23.38 -12.93
N GLY A 540 13.16 -24.48 -12.45
CA GLY A 540 14.62 -24.70 -12.44
C GLY A 540 15.26 -24.67 -11.06
N GLY A 541 14.50 -24.29 -10.02
CA GLY A 541 14.94 -24.29 -8.62
C GLY A 541 14.58 -22.98 -7.89
N PRO A 542 14.73 -22.94 -6.56
CA PRO A 542 14.54 -21.72 -5.79
C PRO A 542 15.59 -20.68 -6.19
N ILE A 543 15.17 -19.43 -6.24
CA ILE A 543 16.01 -18.27 -6.47
C ILE A 543 16.27 -17.62 -5.12
N ASP A 544 17.51 -17.20 -4.90
CA ASP A 544 17.94 -16.33 -3.82
C ASP A 544 18.62 -15.11 -4.46
N ALA A 545 18.10 -13.92 -4.18
CA ALA A 545 18.48 -12.71 -4.88
C ALA A 545 18.32 -11.46 -3.99
N GLY A 546 19.41 -10.70 -3.79
CA GLY A 546 19.39 -9.42 -3.06
C GLY A 546 19.70 -8.18 -3.90
N GLN A 547 18.99 -7.07 -3.65
CA GLN A 547 19.24 -5.74 -4.23
C GLN A 547 19.44 -4.68 -3.16
N PHE A 548 20.11 -3.57 -3.50
CA PHE A 548 20.31 -2.46 -2.58
C PHE A 548 20.31 -1.11 -3.30
N SER A 549 20.00 -0.05 -2.56
CA SER A 549 20.22 1.32 -2.99
C SER A 549 20.92 2.17 -1.94
N ARG A 550 21.58 3.22 -2.43
CA ARG A 550 22.17 4.31 -1.65
C ARG A 550 21.46 5.58 -2.07
N THR A 551 21.02 6.38 -1.12
CA THR A 551 20.24 7.58 -1.42
C THR A 551 20.75 8.77 -0.65
N ILE A 552 20.70 9.94 -1.29
CA ILE A 552 20.62 11.24 -0.61
C ILE A 552 19.36 11.98 -1.08
N TRP A 553 18.71 12.69 -0.16
CA TRP A 553 17.63 13.61 -0.50
C TRP A 553 17.68 14.88 0.35
N PHE A 554 17.09 15.94 -0.18
CA PHE A 554 16.86 17.18 0.55
C PHE A 554 15.47 17.74 0.22
N GLU A 555 14.89 18.45 1.18
CA GLU A 555 13.62 19.13 1.06
C GLU A 555 13.66 20.47 1.79
N ASP A 556 13.37 21.54 1.06
CA ASP A 556 13.30 22.89 1.56
C ASP A 556 11.84 23.33 1.70
N ARG A 557 11.45 23.77 2.90
CA ARG A 557 10.09 24.22 3.23
C ARG A 557 10.13 25.70 3.57
N LEU A 558 9.37 26.49 2.83
CA LEU A 558 9.35 27.95 2.88
C LEU A 558 7.92 28.44 3.13
N ALA A 559 7.65 28.99 4.31
CA ALA A 559 6.54 29.93 4.49
C ALA A 559 7.07 31.31 4.09
N LEU A 560 6.74 31.75 2.87
CA LEU A 560 7.12 33.05 2.33
C LEU A 560 6.28 34.19 2.92
N SER A 561 5.12 33.83 3.46
CA SER A 561 4.22 34.61 4.32
C SER A 561 3.34 33.63 5.09
N ASP A 562 2.51 34.13 6.01
CA ASP A 562 1.47 33.35 6.71
C ASP A 562 0.43 32.73 5.77
N THR A 563 0.39 33.21 4.52
CA THR A 563 -0.57 32.78 3.50
C THR A 563 0.06 31.95 2.40
N LEU A 564 1.37 32.02 2.16
CA LEU A 564 2.04 31.35 1.04
C LEU A 564 3.12 30.37 1.54
N HIS A 565 2.80 29.09 1.44
CA HIS A 565 3.70 27.99 1.75
C HIS A 565 4.15 27.31 0.46
N VAL A 566 5.45 27.06 0.36
CA VAL A 566 6.10 26.35 -0.75
C VAL A 566 6.99 25.26 -0.16
N THR A 567 7.06 24.12 -0.82
CA THR A 567 8.01 23.04 -0.49
C THR A 567 8.62 22.53 -1.78
N ALA A 568 9.94 22.43 -1.82
CA ALA A 568 10.69 21.91 -2.95
C ALA A 568 11.65 20.82 -2.48
N GLY A 569 11.66 19.68 -3.14
CA GLY A 569 12.51 18.55 -2.76
C GLY A 569 13.19 17.89 -3.97
N PHE A 570 14.33 17.28 -3.71
CA PHE A 570 15.11 16.50 -4.66
C PHE A 570 15.71 15.26 -3.99
N ARG A 571 15.74 14.14 -4.72
CA ARG A 571 16.29 12.86 -4.29
C ARG A 571 17.13 12.25 -5.41
N HIS A 572 18.28 11.70 -5.03
CA HIS A 572 19.15 10.90 -5.87
C HIS A 572 19.31 9.50 -5.27
N ASP A 573 18.77 8.49 -5.96
CA ASP A 573 18.95 7.07 -5.64
C ASP A 573 19.98 6.44 -6.60
N ASP A 574 20.90 5.64 -6.06
CA ASP A 574 21.81 4.74 -6.79
C ASP A 574 21.45 3.28 -6.45
N TYR A 575 20.79 2.58 -7.37
CA TYR A 575 20.40 1.17 -7.23
C TYR A 575 21.38 0.23 -7.93
N ASN A 576 21.83 -0.82 -7.24
CA ASN A 576 22.79 -1.78 -7.78
C ASN A 576 22.30 -2.55 -9.02
N ARG A 577 20.98 -2.77 -9.15
CA ARG A 577 20.34 -3.46 -10.30
C ARG A 577 19.66 -2.52 -11.28
N ALA A 578 19.16 -1.37 -10.81
CA ALA A 578 18.27 -0.49 -11.57
C ALA A 578 18.96 0.80 -12.07
N GLY A 579 20.21 1.04 -11.65
CA GLY A 579 20.97 2.25 -11.98
C GLY A 579 20.51 3.46 -11.15
N THR A 580 20.83 4.66 -11.63
CA THR A 580 20.53 5.91 -10.92
C THR A 580 19.16 6.49 -11.27
N ALA A 581 18.49 7.03 -10.25
CA ALA A 581 17.23 7.76 -10.41
C ALA A 581 17.30 9.10 -9.68
N ASN A 582 17.00 10.17 -10.42
CA ASN A 582 16.74 11.50 -9.85
C ASN A 582 15.24 11.71 -9.83
N THR A 583 14.69 12.11 -8.68
CA THR A 583 13.31 12.59 -8.54
C THR A 583 13.27 13.93 -7.84
N TRP A 584 12.23 14.69 -8.14
CA TRP A 584 12.00 16.01 -7.56
C TRP A 584 10.50 16.27 -7.42
N ARG A 585 10.15 17.13 -6.47
CA ARG A 585 8.79 17.63 -6.27
C ARG A 585 8.80 19.11 -5.92
N VAL A 586 7.74 19.82 -6.30
CA VAL A 586 7.40 21.15 -5.79
C VAL A 586 5.92 21.12 -5.41
N THR A 587 5.58 21.63 -4.24
CA THR A 587 4.20 21.81 -3.78
C THR A 587 4.02 23.24 -3.30
N SER A 588 2.86 23.83 -3.54
CA SER A 588 2.50 25.13 -3.00
C SER A 588 1.08 25.14 -2.44
N ARG A 589 0.87 25.94 -1.40
CA ARG A 589 -0.45 26.33 -0.91
C ARG A 589 -0.47 27.83 -0.63
N TRP A 590 -1.49 28.49 -1.14
CA TRP A 590 -1.66 29.93 -1.06
C TRP A 590 -3.08 30.29 -0.62
N TRP A 591 -3.21 30.83 0.60
CA TRP A 591 -4.42 31.47 1.09
C TRP A 591 -4.62 32.83 0.40
N ALA A 592 -5.15 32.77 -0.83
CA ALA A 592 -5.44 33.94 -1.66
C ALA A 592 -6.54 34.84 -1.05
N LEU A 593 -7.39 34.27 -0.20
CA LEU A 593 -8.36 34.96 0.67
C LEU A 593 -8.36 34.25 2.03
N ALA A 594 -8.87 34.92 3.08
CA ALA A 594 -8.93 34.38 4.45
C ALA A 594 -9.68 33.04 4.57
N ASP A 595 -10.57 32.73 3.63
CA ASP A 595 -11.37 31.51 3.57
C ASP A 595 -11.12 30.67 2.31
N THR A 596 -10.13 31.04 1.48
CA THR A 596 -9.87 30.38 0.18
C THR A 596 -8.39 30.09 -0.01
N ALA A 597 -8.06 28.81 -0.16
CA ALA A 597 -6.72 28.36 -0.51
C ALA A 597 -6.69 27.82 -1.94
N LEU A 598 -5.69 28.26 -2.71
CA LEU A 598 -5.23 27.55 -3.90
C LEU A 598 -4.12 26.59 -3.48
N HIS A 599 -4.12 25.37 -4.01
CA HIS A 599 -3.06 24.40 -3.75
C HIS A 599 -2.65 23.66 -5.02
N GLY A 600 -1.47 23.07 -5.01
CA GLY A 600 -1.01 22.26 -6.12
C GLY A 600 0.32 21.60 -5.85
N SER A 601 0.57 20.51 -6.56
CA SER A 601 1.81 19.76 -6.53
C SER A 601 2.24 19.39 -7.95
N ILE A 602 3.55 19.29 -8.17
CA ILE A 602 4.13 18.74 -9.39
C ILE A 602 5.42 18.01 -9.04
N GLY A 603 5.59 16.81 -9.59
CA GLY A 603 6.79 16.03 -9.30
C GLY A 603 7.00 14.88 -10.27
N THR A 604 8.11 14.20 -10.01
CA THR A 604 8.54 12.99 -10.72
C THR A 604 8.70 11.86 -9.73
N ALA A 605 8.37 10.64 -10.16
CA ALA A 605 8.54 9.44 -9.36
C ALA A 605 9.11 8.30 -10.20
N PHE A 606 9.63 7.27 -9.54
CA PHE A 606 10.18 6.10 -10.20
C PHE A 606 9.92 4.83 -9.37
N ARG A 607 10.06 3.68 -10.04
CA ARG A 607 10.08 2.38 -9.39
C ARG A 607 11.15 1.51 -10.03
N ALA A 608 12.06 0.99 -9.21
CA ALA A 608 12.99 -0.04 -9.63
C ALA A 608 12.22 -1.37 -9.88
N PRO A 609 12.62 -2.20 -10.87
CA PRO A 609 12.00 -3.51 -11.06
C PRO A 609 12.10 -4.39 -9.80
N ALA A 610 11.06 -5.17 -9.53
CA ALA A 610 11.03 -6.10 -8.41
C ALA A 610 12.01 -7.27 -8.62
N ILE A 611 12.44 -7.92 -7.54
CA ILE A 611 13.36 -9.06 -7.60
C ILE A 611 12.74 -10.21 -8.41
N ALA A 612 11.46 -10.49 -8.17
CA ALA A 612 10.69 -11.48 -8.93
C ALA A 612 10.53 -11.12 -10.42
N GLN A 613 10.41 -9.83 -10.79
CA GLN A 613 10.37 -9.39 -12.19
C GLN A 613 11.71 -9.60 -12.92
N LEU A 614 12.83 -9.51 -12.21
CA LEU A 614 14.16 -9.67 -12.78
C LEU A 614 14.63 -11.14 -12.84
N PHE A 615 14.17 -12.00 -11.92
CA PHE A 615 14.69 -13.37 -11.78
C PHE A 615 13.63 -14.48 -11.67
N GLY A 616 12.41 -14.19 -11.16
CA GLY A 616 11.32 -15.15 -10.92
C GLY A 616 10.61 -15.70 -12.16
N PHE A 617 9.37 -16.17 -11.99
CA PHE A 617 8.59 -16.65 -13.13
C PHE A 617 8.31 -15.51 -14.12
N GLY A 618 8.54 -15.75 -15.42
CA GLY A 618 8.40 -14.70 -16.43
C GLY A 618 9.52 -13.65 -16.43
N ALA A 619 10.63 -13.90 -15.74
CA ALA A 619 11.70 -12.92 -15.53
C ALA A 619 12.27 -12.28 -16.80
N ASN A 620 12.64 -11.00 -16.65
CA ASN A 620 13.40 -10.27 -17.64
C ASN A 620 14.48 -9.40 -16.96
N PRO A 621 15.76 -9.83 -16.95
CA PRO A 621 16.87 -9.04 -16.40
C PRO A 621 17.14 -7.71 -17.11
N ALA A 622 16.55 -7.45 -18.28
CA ALA A 622 16.74 -6.23 -19.06
C ALA A 622 15.65 -5.17 -18.81
N LEU A 623 14.83 -5.32 -17.76
CA LEU A 623 13.81 -4.33 -17.40
C LEU A 623 14.43 -3.00 -16.97
N ARG A 624 13.84 -1.91 -17.49
CA ARG A 624 14.10 -0.54 -17.05
C ARG A 624 13.25 -0.20 -15.82
N PRO A 625 13.66 0.78 -15.00
CA PRO A 625 12.79 1.37 -13.99
C PRO A 625 11.56 2.03 -14.63
N GLU A 626 10.40 1.87 -14.01
CA GLU A 626 9.22 2.66 -14.34
C GLU A 626 9.42 4.11 -13.89
N ARG A 627 8.81 5.06 -14.60
CA ARG A 627 8.85 6.49 -14.26
C ARG A 627 7.47 7.12 -14.40
N SER A 628 7.15 8.08 -13.54
CA SER A 628 5.97 8.93 -13.71
C SER A 628 6.31 10.41 -13.58
N ARG A 629 5.48 11.24 -14.19
CA ARG A 629 5.36 12.66 -13.88
C ARG A 629 3.91 12.92 -13.50
N GLY A 630 3.70 13.41 -12.28
CA GLY A 630 2.38 13.73 -11.75
C GLY A 630 2.27 15.21 -11.42
N TRP A 631 1.07 15.76 -11.55
CA TRP A 631 0.74 17.09 -11.05
C TRP A 631 -0.74 17.19 -10.67
N GLU A 632 -1.04 18.14 -9.78
CA GLU A 632 -2.38 18.51 -9.38
C GLU A 632 -2.49 20.03 -9.18
N VAL A 633 -3.71 20.55 -9.30
CA VAL A 633 -4.07 21.90 -8.89
C VAL A 633 -5.48 21.86 -8.32
N GLY A 634 -5.71 22.54 -7.20
CA GLY A 634 -6.99 22.55 -6.53
C GLY A 634 -7.31 23.88 -5.84
N VAL A 635 -8.57 24.00 -5.45
CA VAL A 635 -9.11 25.12 -4.70
C VAL A 635 -9.96 24.61 -3.55
N GLU A 636 -9.59 25.01 -2.35
CA GLU A 636 -10.34 24.77 -1.12
C GLU A 636 -11.01 26.08 -0.68
N ARG A 637 -12.32 26.02 -0.40
CA ARG A 637 -13.11 27.14 0.09
C ARG A 637 -13.85 26.75 1.36
N HIS A 638 -13.74 27.62 2.36
CA HIS A 638 -14.47 27.54 3.61
C HIS A 638 -15.71 28.43 3.48
N PHE A 639 -16.87 27.88 3.81
CA PHE A 639 -18.17 28.55 3.75
C PHE A 639 -18.84 28.52 5.13
N PHE A 640 -19.64 29.55 5.41
CA PHE A 640 -20.43 29.67 6.65
C PHE A 640 -19.55 29.51 7.91
N ASP A 641 -18.50 30.33 8.02
CA ASP A 641 -17.52 30.33 9.12
C ASP A 641 -16.87 28.96 9.34
N GLY A 642 -16.49 28.29 8.25
CA GLY A 642 -15.84 26.97 8.26
C GLY A 642 -16.80 25.79 8.53
N ARG A 643 -18.11 25.99 8.62
CA ARG A 643 -19.08 24.89 8.77
C ARG A 643 -19.14 23.99 7.55
N LEU A 644 -18.86 24.50 6.36
CA LEU A 644 -18.69 23.71 5.14
C LEU A 644 -17.31 24.01 4.56
N VAL A 645 -16.44 23.00 4.53
CA VAL A 645 -15.20 23.03 3.74
C VAL A 645 -15.45 22.25 2.46
N ALA A 646 -15.12 22.82 1.31
CA ALA A 646 -15.16 22.12 0.02
C ALA A 646 -13.83 22.30 -0.72
N ASP A 647 -13.26 21.20 -1.19
CA ASP A 647 -12.05 21.18 -2.02
C ASP A 647 -12.36 20.52 -3.38
N VAL A 648 -11.88 21.15 -4.45
CA VAL A 648 -11.94 20.63 -5.82
C VAL A 648 -10.53 20.59 -6.39
N THR A 649 -10.06 19.39 -6.73
CA THR A 649 -8.72 19.15 -7.25
C THR A 649 -8.79 18.48 -8.62
N TYR A 650 -8.08 19.04 -9.61
CA TYR A 650 -7.78 18.37 -10.87
C TYR A 650 -6.38 17.75 -10.80
N PHE A 651 -6.24 16.48 -11.21
CA PHE A 651 -4.98 15.76 -11.21
C PHE A 651 -4.65 15.13 -12.56
N ARG A 652 -3.36 14.92 -12.82
CA ARG A 652 -2.87 14.13 -13.96
C ARG A 652 -1.53 13.46 -13.68
N ASN A 653 -1.45 12.17 -13.98
CA ASN A 653 -0.27 11.33 -13.95
C ASN A 653 0.02 10.78 -15.35
N ASP A 654 1.22 11.00 -15.89
CA ASP A 654 1.73 10.36 -17.11
C ASP A 654 2.84 9.35 -16.74
N PHE A 655 2.55 8.06 -16.89
CA PHE A 655 3.45 6.94 -16.60
C PHE A 655 4.23 6.52 -17.84
N HIS A 656 5.46 6.07 -17.65
CA HIS A 656 6.42 5.68 -18.68
C HIS A 656 7.16 4.40 -18.27
N ASP A 657 7.55 3.60 -19.25
CA ASP A 657 8.27 2.34 -19.07
C ASP A 657 7.53 1.33 -18.17
N LEU A 658 6.19 1.38 -18.13
CA LEU A 658 5.39 0.49 -17.30
C LEU A 658 5.72 -0.98 -17.56
N ILE A 659 5.98 -1.70 -16.48
CA ILE A 659 6.27 -3.13 -16.47
C ILE A 659 4.94 -3.87 -16.45
N ILE A 660 4.65 -4.64 -17.50
CA ILE A 660 3.54 -5.60 -17.47
C ILE A 660 4.05 -7.02 -17.71
N ASN A 661 3.25 -7.99 -17.29
CA ASN A 661 3.41 -9.37 -17.74
C ASN A 661 3.08 -9.45 -19.24
N GLY A 662 4.00 -10.00 -20.03
CA GLY A 662 3.83 -10.18 -21.48
C GLY A 662 2.75 -11.20 -21.83
N PRO A 663 2.30 -11.24 -23.09
CA PRO A 663 1.24 -12.16 -23.53
C PRO A 663 1.67 -13.64 -23.43
N PRO A 664 0.70 -14.57 -23.35
CA PRO A 664 0.97 -16.00 -23.49
C PRO A 664 1.67 -16.32 -24.83
N PRO A 665 2.52 -17.36 -24.90
CA PRO A 665 2.79 -18.33 -23.85
C PRO A 665 4.01 -17.99 -22.97
N THR A 666 4.74 -16.91 -23.25
CA THR A 666 6.05 -16.66 -22.61
C THR A 666 5.93 -15.94 -21.27
N TYR A 667 4.82 -15.23 -21.00
CA TYR A 667 4.55 -14.52 -19.74
C TYR A 667 5.74 -13.68 -19.25
N THR A 668 6.50 -13.10 -20.19
CA THR A 668 7.77 -12.45 -19.88
C THR A 668 7.51 -10.99 -19.54
N PHE A 669 7.98 -10.52 -18.39
CA PHE A 669 7.87 -9.12 -18.00
C PHE A 669 8.53 -8.20 -19.02
N MET A 670 7.89 -7.09 -19.37
CA MET A 670 8.42 -6.14 -20.35
C MET A 670 7.98 -4.70 -20.06
N ASN A 671 8.90 -3.73 -20.25
CA ASN A 671 8.56 -2.31 -20.31
C ASN A 671 7.95 -2.00 -21.68
N ILE A 672 6.65 -1.72 -21.74
CA ILE A 672 6.00 -1.22 -22.97
C ILE A 672 5.08 -0.02 -22.74
N GLY A 673 4.53 0.11 -21.54
CA GLY A 673 3.45 1.06 -21.34
C GLY A 673 3.95 2.49 -21.20
N ARG A 674 3.33 3.38 -21.97
CA ARG A 674 2.91 4.65 -21.37
C ARG A 674 1.46 4.49 -20.94
N ALA A 675 1.10 5.02 -19.79
CA ALA A 675 -0.30 5.19 -19.43
C ALA A 675 -0.53 6.62 -18.96
N ARG A 676 -1.80 7.05 -19.02
CA ARG A 676 -2.24 8.28 -18.38
C ARG A 676 -3.36 7.95 -17.41
N ALA A 677 -3.37 8.61 -16.26
CA ALA A 677 -4.54 8.79 -15.43
C ALA A 677 -4.76 10.29 -15.21
N SER A 678 -5.99 10.76 -15.33
CA SER A 678 -6.34 12.16 -15.05
C SER A 678 -7.78 12.27 -14.61
N GLY A 679 -8.08 13.25 -13.78
CA GLY A 679 -9.37 13.28 -13.11
C GLY A 679 -9.66 14.52 -12.31
N ILE A 680 -10.87 14.54 -11.75
CA ILE A 680 -11.36 15.56 -10.82
C ILE A 680 -11.78 14.86 -9.55
N GLU A 681 -11.30 15.36 -8.42
CA GLU A 681 -11.77 15.02 -7.08
C GLU A 681 -12.52 16.22 -6.51
N LEU A 682 -13.67 15.96 -5.90
CA LEU A 682 -14.44 16.90 -5.08
C LEU A 682 -14.61 16.25 -3.71
N THR A 683 -14.26 16.96 -2.64
CA THR A 683 -14.49 16.55 -1.26
C THR A 683 -15.14 17.67 -0.48
N THR A 684 -16.12 17.34 0.35
CA THR A 684 -16.75 18.30 1.26
C THR A 684 -16.93 17.73 2.65
N ASP A 685 -16.63 18.53 3.67
CA ASP A 685 -16.93 18.26 5.07
C ASP A 685 -17.92 19.32 5.57
N TRP A 686 -19.17 18.91 5.84
CA TRP A 686 -20.25 19.82 6.21
C TRP A 686 -20.80 19.52 7.61
N ARG A 687 -20.60 20.45 8.55
CA ARG A 687 -21.25 20.50 9.86
C ARG A 687 -22.64 21.10 9.72
N LEU A 688 -23.62 20.24 9.48
CA LEU A 688 -25.05 20.59 9.36
C LEU A 688 -25.59 21.18 10.68
N THR A 689 -25.23 20.54 11.80
CA THR A 689 -25.48 21.03 13.17
C THR A 689 -24.30 20.63 14.07
N ASP A 690 -24.31 21.05 15.33
CA ASP A 690 -23.25 20.65 16.28
C ASP A 690 -23.23 19.13 16.53
N ALA A 691 -24.38 18.46 16.36
CA ALA A 691 -24.53 17.02 16.48
C ALA A 691 -24.41 16.26 15.14
N THR A 692 -24.55 16.92 13.98
CA THR A 692 -24.68 16.23 12.68
C THR A 692 -23.68 16.75 11.66
N SER A 693 -22.90 15.86 11.06
CA SER A 693 -22.04 16.18 9.93
C SER A 693 -22.23 15.24 8.75
N LEU A 694 -21.98 15.77 7.55
CA LEU A 694 -22.01 15.06 6.28
C LEU A 694 -20.66 15.25 5.57
N GLY A 695 -19.91 14.16 5.44
CA GLY A 695 -18.82 14.07 4.47
C GLY A 695 -19.38 13.64 3.11
N PHE A 696 -18.92 14.23 2.03
CA PHE A 696 -19.21 13.79 0.66
C PHE A 696 -17.95 13.80 -0.18
N SER A 697 -17.79 12.82 -1.05
CA SER A 697 -16.69 12.73 -2.00
C SER A 697 -17.18 12.26 -3.37
N TYR A 698 -16.61 12.86 -4.41
CA TYR A 698 -16.76 12.43 -5.79
C TYR A 698 -15.38 12.34 -6.43
N THR A 699 -15.16 11.28 -7.20
CA THR A 699 -13.95 11.11 -8.00
C THR A 699 -14.36 10.74 -9.41
N HIS A 700 -13.91 11.52 -10.39
CA HIS A 700 -13.88 11.13 -11.80
C HIS A 700 -12.44 10.80 -12.18
N THR A 701 -12.19 9.58 -12.66
CA THR A 701 -10.86 9.13 -13.10
C THR A 701 -10.96 8.57 -14.52
N ASP A 702 -10.39 9.27 -15.50
CA ASP A 702 -10.15 8.71 -16.83
C ASP A 702 -8.75 8.10 -16.87
N THR A 703 -8.64 6.91 -17.48
CA THR A 703 -7.35 6.22 -17.65
C THR A 703 -7.21 5.70 -19.07
N LEU A 704 -5.98 5.75 -19.58
CA LEU A 704 -5.65 5.35 -20.94
C LEU A 704 -4.32 4.62 -20.98
N ASN A 705 -4.32 3.36 -21.42
CA ASN A 705 -3.12 2.65 -21.86
C ASN A 705 -2.76 3.13 -23.28
N ALA A 706 -1.53 3.62 -23.48
CA ALA A 706 -1.12 4.18 -24.76
C ALA A 706 -0.82 3.12 -25.85
N VAL A 707 -0.69 1.85 -25.47
CA VAL A 707 -0.35 0.75 -26.40
C VAL A 707 -1.57 0.33 -27.22
N ASP A 708 -2.68 0.05 -26.56
CA ASP A 708 -3.92 -0.49 -27.12
C ASP A 708 -5.08 0.53 -27.13
N ARG A 709 -4.89 1.70 -26.50
CA ARG A 709 -5.89 2.77 -26.30
C ARG A 709 -7.11 2.31 -25.48
N THR A 710 -6.93 1.35 -24.57
CA THR A 710 -7.98 0.90 -23.65
C THR A 710 -7.90 1.63 -22.30
N GLN A 711 -8.99 1.53 -21.52
CA GLN A 711 -9.02 1.97 -20.12
C GLN A 711 -8.29 0.95 -19.24
N LEU A 712 -7.58 1.42 -18.21
CA LEU A 712 -6.94 0.50 -17.26
C LEU A 712 -8.01 -0.32 -16.51
N LEU A 713 -7.76 -1.63 -16.41
CA LEU A 713 -8.67 -2.57 -15.76
C LEU A 713 -8.89 -2.21 -14.28
N LEU A 714 -10.07 -2.57 -13.78
CA LEU A 714 -10.52 -2.38 -12.39
C LEU A 714 -10.60 -0.92 -11.90
N ARG A 715 -10.29 0.07 -12.76
CA ARG A 715 -10.47 1.50 -12.45
C ARG A 715 -11.89 1.95 -12.86
N PRO A 716 -12.81 2.25 -11.93
CA PRO A 716 -14.09 2.87 -12.26
C PRO A 716 -13.89 4.33 -12.73
N ARG A 717 -14.68 4.77 -13.71
CA ARG A 717 -14.61 6.18 -14.17
C ARG A 717 -15.19 7.18 -13.17
N HIS A 718 -16.09 6.72 -12.31
CA HIS A 718 -16.83 7.54 -11.37
C HIS A 718 -16.99 6.77 -10.06
N LYS A 719 -16.72 7.43 -8.94
CA LYS A 719 -16.92 6.94 -7.58
C LYS A 719 -17.58 8.04 -6.75
N ILE A 720 -18.57 7.69 -5.93
CA ILE A 720 -19.22 8.59 -4.98
C ILE A 720 -19.13 7.96 -3.58
N GLY A 721 -18.70 8.75 -2.61
CA GLY A 721 -18.80 8.44 -1.18
C GLY A 721 -19.67 9.48 -0.47
N ALA A 722 -20.45 9.05 0.51
CA ALA A 722 -21.10 9.94 1.46
C ALA A 722 -21.09 9.32 2.86
N VAL A 723 -20.83 10.12 3.89
CA VAL A 723 -20.79 9.67 5.29
C VAL A 723 -21.58 10.65 6.14
N LEU A 724 -22.77 10.22 6.58
CA LEU A 724 -23.57 10.95 7.54
C LEU A 724 -23.20 10.50 8.95
N ARG A 725 -22.91 11.45 9.84
CA ARG A 725 -22.61 11.23 11.26
C ARG A 725 -23.63 11.98 12.11
N HIS A 726 -24.15 11.35 13.15
CA HIS A 726 -25.10 11.96 14.07
C HIS A 726 -24.79 11.54 15.51
N ALA A 727 -24.35 12.51 16.32
CA ALA A 727 -24.14 12.35 17.75
C ALA A 727 -25.48 12.39 18.50
N ILE A 728 -25.63 11.51 19.48
CA ILE A 728 -26.86 11.31 20.27
C ILE A 728 -26.51 11.50 21.74
N ALA A 729 -27.38 12.19 22.50
CA ALA A 729 -27.22 12.45 23.93
C ALA A 729 -25.82 13.01 24.26
N ASP A 730 -25.52 14.18 23.71
CA ASP A 730 -24.28 14.95 23.93
C ASP A 730 -22.99 14.14 23.67
N GLY A 731 -23.02 13.31 22.62
CA GLY A 731 -21.89 12.49 22.19
C GLY A 731 -21.77 11.13 22.89
N ARG A 732 -22.68 10.79 23.81
CA ARG A 732 -22.72 9.45 24.44
C ARG A 732 -23.03 8.34 23.43
N GLY A 733 -23.81 8.65 22.40
CA GLY A 733 -24.05 7.79 21.24
C GLY A 733 -23.55 8.41 19.94
N MET A 734 -23.20 7.57 18.98
CA MET A 734 -22.90 7.99 17.61
C MET A 734 -23.58 7.03 16.63
N LEU A 735 -24.35 7.58 15.68
CA LEU A 735 -24.84 6.87 14.51
C LEU A 735 -24.01 7.32 13.29
N VAL A 736 -23.57 6.37 12.47
CA VAL A 736 -22.90 6.64 11.20
C VAL A 736 -23.60 5.85 10.10
N ALA A 737 -23.87 6.49 8.96
CA ALA A 737 -24.28 5.83 7.73
C ALA A 737 -23.29 6.17 6.62
N ARG A 738 -22.76 5.16 5.94
CA ARG A 738 -21.76 5.28 4.86
C ARG A 738 -22.38 4.77 3.56
N LEU A 739 -22.50 5.62 2.55
CA LEU A 739 -22.89 5.24 1.19
C LEU A 739 -21.65 5.22 0.30
N ARG A 740 -21.51 4.16 -0.50
CA ARG A 740 -20.50 4.02 -1.55
C ARG A 740 -21.20 3.61 -2.84
N TRP A 741 -21.08 4.44 -3.88
CA TRP A 741 -21.44 4.06 -5.24
C TRP A 741 -20.19 3.99 -6.10
N VAL A 742 -20.08 2.91 -6.88
CA VAL A 742 -18.94 2.67 -7.78
C VAL A 742 -19.48 2.45 -9.19
N GLY A 743 -18.93 3.19 -10.15
CA GLY A 743 -19.32 3.10 -11.56
C GLY A 743 -18.88 1.80 -12.24
N ARG A 744 -19.37 1.63 -13.47
CA ARG A 744 -18.97 0.53 -14.37
C ARG A 744 -17.47 0.58 -14.65
N ARG A 745 -16.85 -0.60 -14.79
CA ARG A 745 -15.40 -0.77 -15.04
C ARG A 745 -15.14 -2.09 -15.76
N PHE A 746 -13.98 -2.21 -16.40
CA PHE A 746 -13.59 -3.42 -17.11
C PHE A 746 -12.66 -4.30 -16.27
N ASP A 747 -12.71 -5.60 -16.45
CA ASP A 747 -11.77 -6.59 -15.93
C ASP A 747 -11.20 -7.45 -17.08
N PHE A 748 -10.37 -8.44 -16.75
CA PHE A 748 -9.79 -9.39 -17.70
C PHE A 748 -10.85 -10.10 -18.57
N GLY A 749 -10.46 -10.58 -19.75
CA GLY A 749 -11.39 -11.08 -20.77
C GLY A 749 -12.30 -9.99 -21.34
N PRO A 750 -11.84 -8.72 -21.35
CA PRO A 750 -12.66 -7.52 -21.50
C PRO A 750 -14.09 -7.54 -20.94
N VAL A 751 -14.27 -8.15 -19.76
CA VAL A 751 -15.58 -8.21 -19.10
C VAL A 751 -15.93 -6.84 -18.50
N GLU A 752 -17.14 -6.34 -18.76
CA GLU A 752 -17.66 -5.15 -18.07
C GLU A 752 -18.37 -5.54 -16.77
N LEU A 753 -17.87 -5.03 -15.64
CA LEU A 753 -18.51 -5.14 -14.33
C LEU A 753 -19.50 -3.99 -14.13
N GLY A 754 -20.69 -4.32 -13.64
CA GLY A 754 -21.75 -3.36 -13.34
C GLY A 754 -21.35 -2.34 -12.27
N SER A 755 -22.06 -1.21 -12.28
CA SER A 755 -22.04 -0.27 -11.15
C SER A 755 -22.88 -0.83 -10.01
N TYR A 756 -22.49 -0.55 -8.77
CA TYR A 756 -23.18 -1.00 -7.56
C TYR A 756 -23.31 0.12 -6.53
N THR A 757 -24.27 -0.02 -5.61
CA THR A 757 -24.42 0.87 -4.44
C THR A 757 -24.43 0.05 -3.16
N VAL A 758 -23.50 0.34 -2.26
CA VAL A 758 -23.46 -0.28 -0.93
C VAL A 758 -23.71 0.80 0.12
N VAL A 759 -24.55 0.47 1.11
CA VAL A 759 -24.74 1.30 2.30
C VAL A 759 -24.43 0.47 3.53
N ASP A 760 -23.57 1.01 4.38
CA ASP A 760 -23.20 0.45 5.68
C ASP A 760 -23.67 1.38 6.80
N ALA A 761 -23.96 0.83 7.97
CA ALA A 761 -24.34 1.59 9.15
C ALA A 761 -23.54 1.12 10.39
N SER A 762 -23.14 2.06 11.25
CA SER A 762 -22.59 1.72 12.57
C SER A 762 -23.24 2.56 13.67
N PHE A 763 -23.31 1.98 14.86
CA PHE A 763 -23.79 2.61 16.06
C PHE A 763 -22.82 2.33 17.21
N THR A 764 -22.50 3.35 18.00
CA THR A 764 -21.73 3.20 19.24
C THR A 764 -22.46 3.88 20.39
N TRP A 765 -22.28 3.35 21.61
CA TRP A 765 -22.87 3.89 22.83
C TRP A 765 -21.96 3.69 24.04
N ASP A 766 -21.54 4.78 24.69
CA ASP A 766 -20.82 4.75 25.96
C ASP A 766 -21.82 4.46 27.10
N VAL A 767 -21.90 3.19 27.50
CA VAL A 767 -22.77 2.73 28.60
C VAL A 767 -22.28 3.33 29.91
N THR A 768 -20.97 3.29 30.14
CA THR A 768 -20.27 3.89 31.28
C THR A 768 -18.97 4.55 30.79
N PRO A 769 -18.27 5.38 31.60
CA PRO A 769 -16.98 5.97 31.20
C PRO A 769 -15.87 4.95 30.89
N TRP A 770 -16.07 3.67 31.22
CA TRP A 770 -15.14 2.56 31.05
C TRP A 770 -15.68 1.43 30.15
N MET A 771 -16.92 1.52 29.65
CA MET A 771 -17.54 0.51 28.78
C MET A 771 -18.36 1.14 27.66
N ARG A 772 -17.99 0.81 26.42
CA ARG A 772 -18.70 1.17 25.18
C ARG A 772 -19.23 -0.10 24.53
N VAL A 773 -20.47 -0.07 24.07
CA VAL A 773 -21.01 -1.09 23.15
C VAL A 773 -21.05 -0.51 21.74
N PHE A 774 -20.97 -1.39 20.74
CA PHE A 774 -21.07 -0.99 19.34
C PHE A 774 -21.75 -2.08 18.52
N ALA A 775 -22.35 -1.65 17.41
CA ALA A 775 -22.90 -2.50 16.37
C ALA A 775 -22.54 -1.92 15.00
N ARG A 776 -22.37 -2.80 14.01
CA ARG A 776 -22.10 -2.46 12.61
C ARG A 776 -22.92 -3.40 11.72
N VAL A 777 -23.54 -2.85 10.69
CA VAL A 777 -24.24 -3.60 9.64
C VAL A 777 -23.67 -3.14 8.30
N ASP A 778 -23.00 -4.05 7.61
CA ASP A 778 -22.46 -3.79 6.28
C ASP A 778 -23.39 -4.34 5.21
N ASN A 779 -23.43 -3.67 4.06
CA ASN A 779 -24.30 -4.01 2.95
C ASN A 779 -25.78 -4.12 3.38
N VAL A 780 -26.31 -3.07 4.02
CA VAL A 780 -27.66 -2.96 4.62
C VAL A 780 -28.80 -3.39 3.68
N PHE A 781 -28.60 -3.28 2.37
CA PHE A 781 -29.60 -3.62 1.34
C PHE A 781 -29.38 -4.99 0.65
N ASP A 782 -28.40 -5.79 1.09
CA ASP A 782 -27.98 -7.06 0.46
C ASP A 782 -27.68 -6.92 -1.04
N GLU A 783 -27.00 -5.83 -1.42
CA GLU A 783 -26.58 -5.59 -2.81
C GLU A 783 -25.64 -6.71 -3.26
N ARG A 784 -25.93 -7.28 -4.44
CA ARG A 784 -25.13 -8.35 -5.04
C ARG A 784 -24.25 -7.78 -6.14
N TYR A 785 -22.96 -7.67 -5.86
CA TYR A 785 -21.97 -7.13 -6.76
C TYR A 785 -20.71 -8.01 -6.77
N GLU A 786 -19.81 -7.73 -7.71
CA GLU A 786 -18.48 -8.34 -7.80
C GLU A 786 -17.47 -7.18 -7.84
N GLU A 787 -16.37 -7.25 -7.08
CA GLU A 787 -15.29 -6.25 -7.15
C GLU A 787 -14.27 -6.60 -8.23
N ALA A 788 -13.96 -7.89 -8.37
CA ALA A 788 -13.27 -8.50 -9.51
C ALA A 788 -14.16 -9.59 -10.11
N PHE A 789 -14.05 -9.84 -11.42
CA PHE A 789 -14.92 -10.76 -12.15
C PHE A 789 -14.89 -12.18 -11.57
N GLY A 790 -16.08 -12.67 -11.22
CA GLY A 790 -16.27 -14.02 -10.68
C GLY A 790 -15.84 -14.22 -9.24
N PHE A 791 -15.49 -13.15 -8.51
CA PHE A 791 -15.27 -13.18 -7.06
C PHE A 791 -16.45 -12.58 -6.31
N SER A 792 -16.92 -13.28 -5.28
CA SER A 792 -17.98 -12.85 -4.38
C SER A 792 -17.57 -11.63 -3.56
N THR A 793 -18.58 -10.89 -3.08
CA THR A 793 -18.44 -9.86 -2.05
C THR A 793 -19.34 -10.20 -0.87
N ALA A 794 -19.07 -9.63 0.31
CA ALA A 794 -19.88 -9.89 1.49
C ALA A 794 -21.38 -9.53 1.26
N PRO A 795 -22.32 -10.45 1.52
CA PRO A 795 -23.75 -10.12 1.61
C PRO A 795 -24.02 -9.24 2.85
N LEU A 796 -25.30 -8.92 3.10
CA LEU A 796 -25.73 -8.29 4.35
C LEU A 796 -25.09 -9.00 5.55
N SER A 797 -24.32 -8.26 6.32
CA SER A 797 -23.60 -8.79 7.49
C SER A 797 -23.69 -7.86 8.68
N ALA A 798 -23.75 -8.43 9.88
CA ALA A 798 -23.95 -7.70 11.13
C ALA A 798 -22.95 -8.17 12.20
N TYR A 799 -22.38 -7.20 12.90
CA TYR A 799 -21.37 -7.39 13.93
C TYR A 799 -21.73 -6.56 15.15
N GLY A 800 -21.48 -7.10 16.34
CA GLY A 800 -21.74 -6.44 17.61
C GLY A 800 -20.65 -6.74 18.62
N GLY A 801 -20.41 -5.83 19.55
CA GLY A 801 -19.35 -6.02 20.52
C GLY A 801 -19.30 -4.98 21.62
N ALA A 802 -18.28 -5.14 22.46
CA ALA A 802 -18.02 -4.26 23.59
C ALA A 802 -16.52 -3.94 23.68
N GLU A 803 -16.22 -2.73 24.12
CA GLU A 803 -14.89 -2.27 24.50
C GLU A 803 -14.93 -1.89 25.98
N ILE A 804 -14.02 -2.44 26.77
CA ILE A 804 -13.81 -2.12 28.18
C ILE A 804 -12.42 -1.48 28.32
N ARG A 805 -12.35 -0.32 28.99
CA ARG A 805 -11.09 0.39 29.27
C ARG A 805 -11.03 0.75 30.75
N LEU A 806 -10.04 0.20 31.45
CA LEU A 806 -9.79 0.39 32.88
C LEU A 806 -8.52 1.22 33.07
N GLY A 807 -8.57 2.25 33.91
CA GLY A 807 -7.46 3.20 34.08
C GLY A 807 -7.38 4.25 32.97
N GLY A 808 -6.25 4.96 32.91
CA GLY A 808 -6.10 6.17 32.08
C GLY A 808 -6.97 7.35 32.51
N HIS A 809 -6.99 8.40 31.70
CA HIS A 809 -7.97 9.47 31.84
C HIS A 809 -9.38 8.91 31.59
N ARG A 810 -10.37 9.33 32.40
CA ARG A 810 -11.78 9.08 32.09
C ARG A 810 -12.07 9.61 30.70
N ARG A 811 -12.81 8.84 29.88
CA ARG A 811 -13.44 9.38 28.67
C ARG A 811 -14.30 10.57 29.08
N GLN A 812 -13.83 11.79 28.79
CA GLN A 812 -14.66 12.97 28.89
C GLN A 812 -15.69 12.89 27.75
N ALA A 813 -16.94 13.25 28.03
CA ALA A 813 -17.91 13.47 26.97
C ALA A 813 -17.37 14.63 26.12
N VAL A 814 -17.03 14.33 24.87
CA VAL A 814 -16.33 15.28 24.00
C VAL A 814 -17.29 16.40 23.62
N GLN A 815 -17.06 17.60 24.14
CA GLN A 815 -17.65 18.81 23.57
C GLN A 815 -17.28 18.88 22.08
N THR A 816 -18.24 19.25 21.25
CA THR A 816 -18.14 19.22 19.78
C THR A 816 -17.21 20.29 19.19
N SER A 817 -16.39 20.93 20.03
CA SER A 817 -15.35 21.90 19.68
C SER A 817 -14.10 21.23 19.10
N GLY A 818 -14.27 20.58 17.94
CA GLY A 818 -13.25 20.66 16.89
C GLY A 818 -13.24 22.10 16.38
N GLY A 819 -12.67 23.00 17.19
CA GLY A 819 -12.57 24.42 16.88
C GLY A 819 -11.40 24.65 15.94
N TYR A 820 -11.67 25.28 14.80
CA TYR A 820 -10.63 26.09 14.17
C TYR A 820 -10.21 27.14 15.20
N GLY A 821 -9.00 26.99 15.74
CA GLY A 821 -8.36 28.06 16.48
C GLY A 821 -8.11 29.20 15.51
N SER A 822 -9.04 30.13 15.41
CA SER A 822 -8.75 31.45 14.86
C SER A 822 -7.70 32.08 15.78
N GLY A 823 -6.43 31.99 15.39
CA GLY A 823 -5.37 32.79 15.98
C GLY A 823 -5.78 34.25 15.90
N SER A 824 -6.18 34.81 17.04
CA SER A 824 -6.65 36.18 17.09
C SER A 824 -5.46 37.11 17.21
N ARG A 825 -5.07 37.67 16.06
CA ARG A 825 -3.93 38.59 15.79
C ARG A 825 -2.64 37.87 15.43
#